data_AF-A0A254SA32-F1
#
_entry.id   AF-A0A254SA32-F1
#
_cell.length_a   1.000
_cell.length_b   1.000
_cell.length_c   1.000
_cell.angle_alpha   90.00
_cell.angle_beta   90.00
_cell.angle_gamma   90.00
#
_symmetry.space_group_name_H-M   'P 1'
#
loop_
_entity.id
_entity.type
_entity.pdbx_description
1 polymer ?
#
loop_
_entity_poly.entity_id
_entity_poly.type
_entity_poly.pdbx_seq_one_letter_code
_entity_poly.pdbx_strand_id
1 'polypeptide(L)'
;MHSLRLRENNICKAWLLITIALCSLFSAHVHASKMASQLQEAIYLFEMKGEVDDAIRLLEKISRQGDEEDKESAFFYLGKIYDLANNKAQANHFYSRSQAITANTSKAYWLAGRDAATSFAPERLLQKTIPLASPVRKIFDGKNANILFENGRIAKIESGMILEISSRLNENEHLLHIDSDGMWYQNPARDSLFYKPHNSPKQITSYDIKDVHQFTAVNGIAIAIIDKSFYILDRKGSIIKGSADYNSCQLQKDQIINDNFIINCPDNALHFVSASSATENFTIAQYDVIQHVFIFKNLVYLISGNTLFCYSLQNTQTPLWKVAVGNIESIQAFENNIVTLEASGKISLYNHYTGAVLSSIRANASNMYPLAQGTLGLFSNEGSVITVDTLLRPLWRFNFAKPPKMRPIIKKRFIYISFNDKKIFAIDAHYYGQRPLYSSKLASQAMFQAKQNLWENVIPILDTIIKNEPGNAEAHFLKALNLERQEVPEKSRQNAWAEAVRLSIGSPQIAGTILSHYSDVIGAIFASPLNISPKTVYPQFLGSKKNLYTVDPATEQLICINAETGEQRWSKHIGKIGNAPVIQSDENSIVISTGYQMHVYDMNKDAFNKPLPLPGKAFNFTLSGDNIYASTWNGFLLKISRSSNSIIWSRKVYSMPFHVVKQNRNLQLCNLDGELMRLNDDNGFAIENSVNKVQVNITAMEGIDSTLVLVSSTNKLFLQNTKHKDFSPTQVLMEYPIVSTQVFRDQNEDKIIISLADQSILLYSNIGTPLWKYQGKKSIFSKPFIYDGKAWIDQGSEVIALSIKTGKVVKTFNTPGGAGTPFILNHTLFSASPKRVLYGFPL
;
A
#
# COMPACT_ATOMS: atom_id res chain seq x y z
N MET A 1 31.88 -64.97 4.05
CA MET A 1 32.59 -64.43 2.87
C MET A 1 31.73 -63.54 1.95
N HIS A 2 30.39 -63.60 1.99
CA HIS A 2 29.55 -62.77 1.11
C HIS A 2 29.30 -61.32 1.58
N SER A 3 29.46 -61.01 2.89
CA SER A 3 29.22 -59.65 3.42
C SER A 3 30.43 -58.71 3.32
N LEU A 4 31.65 -59.24 3.16
CA LEU A 4 32.86 -58.42 2.98
C LEU A 4 32.97 -57.83 1.56
N ARG A 5 32.54 -58.58 0.53
CA ARG A 5 32.53 -58.10 -0.87
C ARG A 5 31.52 -56.96 -1.16
N LEU A 6 30.44 -56.86 -0.39
CA LEU A 6 29.45 -55.77 -0.56
C LEU A 6 29.90 -54.45 0.07
N ARG A 7 30.76 -54.50 1.10
CA ARG A 7 31.29 -53.31 1.77
C ARG A 7 32.40 -52.64 0.95
N GLU A 8 33.27 -53.42 0.32
CA GLU A 8 34.32 -52.91 -0.58
C GLU A 8 33.73 -52.22 -1.81
N ASN A 9 32.65 -52.75 -2.39
CA ASN A 9 32.04 -52.20 -3.61
C ASN A 9 31.35 -50.85 -3.36
N ASN A 10 30.79 -50.64 -2.17
CA ASN A 10 30.18 -49.35 -1.78
C ASN A 10 31.22 -48.29 -1.39
N ILE A 11 32.33 -48.70 -0.77
CA ILE A 11 33.47 -47.82 -0.50
C ILE A 11 34.12 -47.38 -1.82
N CYS A 12 34.28 -48.29 -2.79
CA CYS A 12 34.82 -47.98 -4.11
C CYS A 12 33.92 -47.00 -4.88
N LYS A 13 32.59 -47.19 -4.84
CA LYS A 13 31.62 -46.24 -5.46
C LYS A 13 31.59 -44.87 -4.77
N ALA A 14 31.68 -44.84 -3.45
CA ALA A 14 31.78 -43.58 -2.70
C ALA A 14 33.08 -42.84 -3.01
N TRP A 15 34.20 -43.56 -3.11
CA TRP A 15 35.50 -42.99 -3.52
C TRP A 15 35.48 -42.48 -4.96
N LEU A 16 34.83 -43.21 -5.87
CA LEU A 16 34.66 -42.80 -7.27
C LEU A 16 33.78 -41.54 -7.40
N LEU A 17 32.71 -41.45 -6.61
CA LEU A 17 31.83 -40.28 -6.58
C LEU A 17 32.51 -39.06 -5.97
N ILE A 18 33.30 -39.25 -4.90
CA ILE A 18 34.10 -38.19 -4.28
C ILE A 18 35.20 -37.73 -5.25
N THR A 19 35.88 -38.62 -5.95
CA THR A 19 36.89 -38.24 -6.96
C THR A 19 36.26 -37.57 -8.17
N ILE A 20 35.07 -37.97 -8.64
CA ILE A 20 34.36 -37.28 -9.73
C ILE A 20 33.87 -35.89 -9.27
N ALA A 21 33.43 -35.74 -8.03
CA ALA A 21 33.03 -34.44 -7.45
C ALA A 21 34.24 -33.51 -7.24
N LEU A 22 35.37 -34.02 -6.75
CA LEU A 22 36.62 -33.26 -6.65
C LEU A 22 37.17 -32.92 -8.04
N CYS A 23 37.17 -33.85 -9.00
CA CYS A 23 37.62 -33.59 -10.38
C CYS A 23 36.75 -32.56 -11.09
N SER A 24 35.43 -32.54 -10.86
CA SER A 24 34.55 -31.50 -11.41
C SER A 24 34.81 -30.13 -10.78
N LEU A 25 35.03 -30.04 -9.46
CA LEU A 25 35.43 -28.81 -8.77
C LEU A 25 36.81 -28.30 -9.23
N PHE A 26 37.80 -29.18 -9.36
CA PHE A 26 39.12 -28.83 -9.89
C PHE A 26 39.05 -28.43 -11.36
N SER A 27 38.24 -29.10 -12.18
CA SER A 27 38.06 -28.72 -13.59
C SER A 27 37.41 -27.34 -13.75
N ALA A 28 36.44 -26.98 -12.90
CA ALA A 28 35.81 -25.67 -12.92
C ALA A 28 36.79 -24.56 -12.52
N HIS A 29 37.62 -24.78 -11.50
CA HIS A 29 38.67 -23.82 -11.11
C HIS A 29 39.79 -23.67 -12.15
N VAL A 30 40.20 -24.77 -12.80
CA VAL A 30 41.19 -24.73 -13.89
C VAL A 30 40.62 -24.06 -15.14
N HIS A 31 39.32 -24.23 -15.43
CA HIS A 31 38.66 -23.52 -16.52
C HIS A 31 38.51 -22.02 -16.26
N ALA A 32 38.15 -21.61 -15.05
CA ALA A 32 38.07 -20.19 -14.67
C ALA A 32 39.43 -19.50 -14.73
N SER A 33 40.49 -20.11 -14.18
CA SER A 33 41.84 -19.54 -14.23
C SER A 33 42.40 -19.41 -15.66
N LYS A 34 42.02 -20.33 -16.55
CA LYS A 34 42.37 -20.30 -17.98
C LYS A 34 41.62 -19.21 -18.76
N MET A 35 40.37 -18.92 -18.41
CA MET A 35 39.61 -17.86 -19.06
C MET A 35 40.08 -16.47 -18.63
N ALA A 36 40.42 -16.30 -17.36
CA ALA A 36 41.02 -15.07 -16.84
C ALA A 36 42.37 -14.73 -17.53
N SER A 37 43.23 -15.73 -17.77
CA SER A 37 44.50 -15.49 -18.49
C SER A 37 44.29 -15.15 -19.96
N GLN A 38 43.31 -15.79 -20.62
CA GLN A 38 42.90 -15.43 -21.98
C GLN A 38 42.35 -13.99 -22.01
N LEU A 39 41.53 -13.58 -21.05
CA LEU A 39 41.04 -12.20 -20.99
C LEU A 39 42.19 -11.20 -20.90
N GLN A 40 43.20 -11.45 -20.07
CA GLN A 40 44.40 -10.61 -19.99
C GLN A 40 45.20 -10.58 -21.29
N GLU A 41 45.35 -11.73 -21.97
CA GLU A 41 45.99 -11.82 -23.27
C GLU A 41 45.26 -10.98 -24.32
N ALA A 42 43.93 -11.07 -24.38
CA ALA A 42 43.12 -10.26 -25.29
C ALA A 42 43.29 -8.76 -25.04
N ILE A 43 43.27 -8.34 -23.76
CA ILE A 43 43.46 -6.95 -23.38
C ILE A 43 44.86 -6.47 -23.77
N TYR A 44 45.89 -7.29 -23.56
CA TYR A 44 47.25 -6.98 -23.97
C TYR A 44 47.39 -6.85 -25.49
N LEU A 45 46.83 -7.78 -26.26
CA LEU A 45 46.80 -7.73 -27.73
C LEU A 45 46.16 -6.44 -28.24
N PHE A 46 45.04 -6.04 -27.63
CA PHE A 46 44.32 -4.83 -28.00
C PHE A 46 45.01 -3.54 -27.53
N GLU A 47 45.27 -3.39 -26.23
CA GLU A 47 45.72 -2.12 -25.63
C GLU A 47 47.21 -1.85 -25.81
N MET A 48 48.05 -2.88 -25.91
CA MET A 48 49.52 -2.72 -25.96
C MET A 48 50.10 -3.02 -27.34
N LYS A 49 49.58 -4.03 -28.04
CA LYS A 49 50.11 -4.44 -29.36
C LYS A 49 49.34 -3.90 -30.56
N GLY A 50 48.08 -3.51 -30.37
CA GLY A 50 47.20 -3.08 -31.46
C GLY A 50 46.75 -4.21 -32.41
N GLU A 51 46.89 -5.47 -31.99
CA GLU A 51 46.47 -6.67 -32.75
C GLU A 51 44.95 -6.90 -32.57
N VAL A 52 44.13 -6.05 -33.20
CA VAL A 52 42.68 -5.97 -32.95
C VAL A 52 41.91 -7.25 -33.32
N ASP A 53 42.22 -7.88 -34.46
CA ASP A 53 41.47 -9.04 -34.95
C ASP A 53 41.61 -10.26 -34.03
N ASP A 54 42.82 -10.50 -33.53
CA ASP A 54 43.09 -11.62 -32.62
C ASP A 54 42.50 -11.35 -31.23
N ALA A 55 42.54 -10.10 -30.77
CA ALA A 55 41.84 -9.69 -29.55
C ALA A 55 40.32 -9.91 -29.67
N ILE A 56 39.68 -9.53 -30.79
CA ILE A 56 38.24 -9.76 -31.01
C ILE A 56 37.92 -11.26 -30.96
N ARG A 57 38.68 -12.11 -31.66
CA ARG A 57 38.46 -13.57 -31.66
C ARG A 57 38.50 -14.15 -30.25
N LEU A 58 39.47 -13.72 -29.44
CA LEU A 58 39.65 -14.22 -28.09
C LEU A 58 38.51 -13.72 -27.17
N LEU A 59 38.14 -12.44 -27.26
CA LEU A 59 37.03 -11.87 -26.49
C LEU A 59 35.68 -12.50 -26.87
N GLU A 60 35.43 -12.77 -28.15
CA GLU A 60 34.20 -13.46 -28.57
C GLU A 60 34.11 -14.87 -27.99
N LYS A 61 35.23 -15.59 -27.94
CA LYS A 61 35.29 -16.91 -27.30
C LYS A 61 34.97 -16.82 -25.80
N ILE A 62 35.59 -15.87 -25.09
CA ILE A 62 35.34 -15.64 -23.66
C ILE A 62 33.89 -15.25 -23.43
N SER A 63 33.30 -14.40 -24.28
CA SER A 63 31.90 -13.98 -24.17
C SER A 63 30.88 -15.13 -24.26
N ARG A 64 31.28 -16.28 -24.82
CA ARG A 64 30.44 -17.49 -24.94
C ARG A 64 30.71 -18.49 -23.83
N GLN A 65 31.96 -18.63 -23.41
CA GLN A 65 32.44 -19.74 -22.57
C GLN A 65 32.86 -19.34 -21.15
N GLY A 66 33.12 -18.06 -20.92
CA GLY A 66 33.53 -17.53 -19.62
C GLY A 66 32.41 -17.58 -18.57
N ASP A 67 32.77 -17.35 -17.33
CA ASP A 67 31.81 -17.04 -16.28
C ASP A 67 31.18 -15.64 -16.49
N GLU A 68 30.30 -15.20 -15.60
CA GLU A 68 29.62 -13.91 -15.78
C GLU A 68 30.57 -12.71 -15.73
N GLU A 69 31.63 -12.76 -14.92
CA GLU A 69 32.60 -11.67 -14.79
C GLU A 69 33.50 -11.57 -16.03
N ASP A 70 33.98 -12.73 -16.51
CA ASP A 70 34.73 -12.85 -17.75
C ASP A 70 33.90 -12.38 -18.95
N LYS A 71 32.63 -12.80 -19.03
CA LYS A 71 31.71 -12.38 -20.10
C LYS A 71 31.47 -10.88 -20.09
N GLU A 72 31.23 -10.30 -18.93
CA GLU A 72 31.01 -8.86 -18.77
C GLU A 72 32.22 -8.07 -19.25
N SER A 73 33.42 -8.48 -18.83
CA SER A 73 34.68 -7.87 -19.26
C SER A 73 34.90 -8.02 -20.76
N ALA A 74 34.65 -9.22 -21.31
CA ALA A 74 34.77 -9.46 -22.74
C ALA A 74 33.83 -8.57 -23.56
N PHE A 75 32.56 -8.45 -23.16
CA PHE A 75 31.61 -7.55 -23.79
C PHE A 75 32.02 -6.07 -23.66
N PHE A 76 32.55 -5.65 -22.52
CA PHE A 76 33.05 -4.29 -22.34
C PHE A 76 34.17 -3.95 -23.33
N TYR A 77 35.17 -4.83 -23.47
CA TYR A 77 36.31 -4.60 -24.37
C TYR A 77 35.93 -4.73 -25.84
N LEU A 78 35.04 -5.65 -26.21
CA LEU A 78 34.47 -5.70 -27.56
C LEU A 78 33.75 -4.39 -27.88
N GLY A 79 32.94 -3.87 -26.95
CA GLY A 79 32.29 -2.56 -27.10
C GLY A 79 33.31 -1.44 -27.32
N LYS A 80 34.38 -1.40 -26.53
CA LYS A 80 35.47 -0.42 -26.64
C LYS A 80 36.19 -0.48 -28.00
N ILE A 81 36.51 -1.67 -28.49
CA ILE A 81 37.14 -1.87 -29.80
C ILE A 81 36.26 -1.30 -30.91
N TYR A 82 34.97 -1.65 -30.92
CA TYR A 82 34.05 -1.18 -31.95
C TYR A 82 33.73 0.32 -31.84
N ASP A 83 33.71 0.89 -30.63
CA ASP A 83 33.53 2.34 -30.41
C ASP A 83 34.73 3.12 -31.00
N LEU A 84 35.96 2.66 -30.74
CA LEU A 84 37.17 3.25 -31.33
C LEU A 84 37.22 3.11 -32.85
N ALA A 85 36.69 2.01 -33.39
CA ALA A 85 36.51 1.81 -34.84
C ALA A 85 35.35 2.64 -35.43
N ASN A 86 34.68 3.48 -34.64
CA ASN A 86 33.51 4.27 -35.01
C ASN A 86 32.30 3.43 -35.50
N ASN A 87 32.26 2.13 -35.14
CA ASN A 87 31.14 1.24 -35.39
C ASN A 87 30.16 1.27 -34.21
N LYS A 88 29.39 2.36 -34.14
CA LYS A 88 28.46 2.65 -33.04
C LYS A 88 27.42 1.56 -32.81
N ALA A 89 26.95 0.89 -33.87
CA ALA A 89 25.94 -0.16 -33.76
C ALA A 89 26.47 -1.39 -33.02
N GLN A 90 27.67 -1.86 -33.38
CA GLN A 90 28.31 -2.97 -32.68
C GLN A 90 28.75 -2.59 -31.27
N ALA A 91 29.29 -1.38 -31.09
CA ALA A 91 29.64 -0.86 -29.77
C ALA A 91 28.45 -0.95 -28.80
N ASN A 92 27.26 -0.51 -29.24
CA ASN A 92 26.04 -0.55 -28.43
C ASN A 92 25.54 -1.94 -28.14
N HIS A 93 25.65 -2.83 -29.12
CA HIS A 93 25.31 -4.23 -28.92
C HIS A 93 26.10 -4.84 -27.76
N PHE A 94 27.41 -4.60 -27.72
CA PHE A 94 28.29 -5.14 -26.70
C PHE A 94 28.19 -4.40 -25.36
N TYR A 95 28.14 -3.06 -25.37
CA TYR A 95 27.93 -2.28 -24.13
C TYR A 95 26.62 -2.64 -23.45
N SER A 96 25.53 -2.82 -24.20
CA SER A 96 24.25 -3.25 -23.63
C SER A 96 24.32 -4.64 -22.98
N ARG A 97 25.11 -5.56 -23.54
CA ARG A 97 25.32 -6.89 -22.94
C ARG A 97 26.18 -6.83 -21.67
N SER A 98 27.25 -6.04 -21.67
CA SER A 98 28.05 -5.77 -20.47
C SER A 98 27.19 -5.13 -19.38
N GLN A 99 26.33 -4.17 -19.74
CA GLN A 99 25.43 -3.51 -18.79
C GLN A 99 24.41 -4.46 -18.16
N ALA A 100 23.93 -5.46 -18.91
CA ALA A 100 22.97 -6.44 -18.40
C ALA A 100 23.57 -7.44 -17.38
N ILE A 101 24.90 -7.44 -17.21
CA ILE A 101 25.64 -8.40 -16.37
C ILE A 101 26.41 -7.69 -15.24
N THR A 102 26.85 -6.44 -15.44
CA THR A 102 27.68 -5.72 -14.47
C THR A 102 27.06 -5.65 -13.07
N ALA A 103 27.86 -6.08 -12.07
CA ALA A 103 27.57 -5.86 -10.65
C ALA A 103 28.14 -4.54 -10.12
N ASN A 104 28.89 -3.79 -10.95
CA ASN A 104 29.48 -2.51 -10.56
C ASN A 104 28.55 -1.36 -10.96
N THR A 105 28.06 -0.61 -9.97
CA THR A 105 27.15 0.52 -10.13
C THR A 105 27.74 1.63 -10.99
N SER A 106 28.96 2.10 -10.71
CA SER A 106 29.61 3.16 -11.49
C SER A 106 29.81 2.75 -12.95
N LYS A 107 30.17 1.48 -13.19
CA LYS A 107 30.29 0.93 -14.54
C LYS A 107 28.94 0.88 -15.25
N ALA A 108 27.86 0.51 -14.56
CA ALA A 108 26.51 0.48 -15.12
C ALA A 108 26.03 1.86 -15.61
N TYR A 109 26.25 2.92 -14.81
CA TYR A 109 25.96 4.30 -15.20
C TYR A 109 26.83 4.76 -16.38
N TRP A 110 28.12 4.43 -16.37
CA TRP A 110 29.03 4.76 -17.47
C TRP A 110 28.61 4.08 -18.78
N LEU A 111 28.28 2.79 -18.75
CA LEU A 111 27.79 2.03 -19.90
C LEU A 111 26.49 2.62 -20.45
N ALA A 112 25.56 3.02 -19.57
CA ALA A 112 24.33 3.70 -19.98
C ALA A 112 24.62 5.03 -20.70
N GLY A 113 25.58 5.81 -20.19
CA GLY A 113 26.00 7.07 -20.82
C GLY A 113 26.67 6.85 -22.18
N ARG A 114 27.46 5.77 -22.32
CA ARG A 114 28.07 5.40 -23.59
C ARG A 114 27.05 4.95 -24.62
N ASP A 115 26.12 4.07 -24.25
CA ASP A 115 25.00 3.67 -25.12
C ASP A 115 24.18 4.88 -25.61
N ALA A 116 24.01 5.90 -24.75
CA ALA A 116 23.34 7.14 -25.11
C ALA A 116 24.16 8.02 -26.09
N ALA A 117 25.48 8.06 -25.97
CA ALA A 117 26.34 8.87 -26.84
C ALA A 117 26.43 8.34 -28.28
N THR A 118 26.23 7.05 -28.45
CA THR A 118 26.34 6.31 -29.72
C THR A 118 24.97 6.01 -30.34
N SER A 119 23.87 6.14 -29.59
CA SER A 119 22.49 5.97 -30.05
C SER A 119 21.68 7.26 -29.98
N PHE A 120 21.22 7.77 -31.12
CA PHE A 120 20.33 8.95 -31.19
C PHE A 120 18.84 8.60 -31.07
N ALA A 121 18.50 7.31 -30.99
CA ALA A 121 17.12 6.86 -30.95
C ALA A 121 16.54 7.02 -29.53
N PRO A 122 15.33 7.60 -29.38
CA PRO A 122 14.65 7.66 -28.09
C PRO A 122 14.33 6.24 -27.59
N GLU A 123 14.31 6.07 -26.27
CA GLU A 123 14.13 4.76 -25.65
C GLU A 123 12.65 4.38 -25.56
N ARG A 124 12.32 3.14 -25.96
CA ARG A 124 10.98 2.57 -25.79
C ARG A 124 10.96 1.70 -24.54
N LEU A 125 10.63 2.30 -23.40
CA LEU A 125 10.70 1.59 -22.12
C LEU A 125 9.79 0.34 -22.08
N LEU A 126 8.57 0.44 -22.62
CA LEU A 126 7.70 -0.71 -22.82
C LEU A 126 8.15 -1.51 -24.05
N GLN A 127 8.75 -2.67 -23.79
CA GLN A 127 9.40 -3.49 -24.81
C GLN A 127 8.45 -4.55 -25.37
N LYS A 128 7.67 -5.19 -24.49
CA LYS A 128 6.74 -6.27 -24.88
C LYS A 128 5.52 -6.33 -23.96
N THR A 129 4.38 -6.69 -24.53
CA THR A 129 3.19 -7.11 -23.77
C THR A 129 2.94 -8.59 -24.04
N ILE A 130 2.98 -9.41 -23.00
CA ILE A 130 2.80 -10.86 -23.10
C ILE A 130 1.38 -11.20 -22.67
N PRO A 131 0.50 -11.69 -23.56
CA PRO A 131 -0.84 -12.14 -23.18
C PRO A 131 -0.75 -13.41 -22.32
N LEU A 132 -1.67 -13.54 -21.37
CA LEU A 132 -1.80 -14.69 -20.46
C LEU A 132 -3.05 -15.48 -20.79
N ALA A 133 -3.00 -16.80 -20.62
CA ALA A 133 -4.19 -17.65 -20.72
C ALA A 133 -5.16 -17.42 -19.55
N SER A 134 -4.63 -17.16 -18.36
CA SER A 134 -5.35 -16.98 -17.10
C SER A 134 -4.67 -15.89 -16.26
N PRO A 135 -5.40 -15.19 -15.37
CA PRO A 135 -4.79 -14.25 -14.43
C PRO A 135 -3.79 -14.94 -13.50
N VAL A 136 -2.83 -14.16 -13.00
CA VAL A 136 -1.82 -14.63 -12.04
C VAL A 136 -2.43 -14.68 -10.64
N ARG A 137 -2.33 -15.84 -9.99
CA ARG A 137 -2.78 -16.07 -8.61
C ARG A 137 -1.67 -15.77 -7.59
N LYS A 138 -0.45 -16.26 -7.83
CA LYS A 138 0.69 -16.10 -6.92
C LYS A 138 2.02 -16.06 -7.70
N ILE A 139 2.96 -15.24 -7.24
CA ILE A 139 4.35 -15.23 -7.71
C ILE A 139 5.21 -15.74 -6.57
N PHE A 140 6.12 -16.66 -6.87
CA PHE A 140 7.08 -17.21 -5.93
C PHE A 140 8.47 -16.63 -6.24
N ASP A 141 9.14 -16.14 -5.20
CA ASP A 141 10.45 -15.52 -5.30
C ASP A 141 11.54 -16.57 -5.58
N GLY A 142 12.64 -16.14 -6.20
CA GLY A 142 13.80 -17.00 -6.48
C GLY A 142 14.44 -16.73 -7.85
N LYS A 143 15.61 -17.35 -8.08
CA LYS A 143 16.39 -17.20 -9.33
C LYS A 143 15.58 -17.49 -10.57
N ASN A 144 14.57 -18.37 -10.48
CA ASN A 144 13.62 -18.74 -11.52
C ASN A 144 12.17 -18.43 -11.16
N ALA A 145 11.89 -17.22 -10.66
CA ALA A 145 10.56 -16.74 -10.24
C ALA A 145 9.40 -17.46 -10.96
N ASN A 146 8.65 -18.24 -10.17
CA ASN A 146 7.58 -19.11 -10.66
C ASN A 146 6.24 -18.39 -10.53
N ILE A 147 5.37 -18.56 -11.52
CA ILE A 147 4.05 -17.94 -11.63
C ILE A 147 3.01 -19.04 -11.52
N LEU A 148 2.15 -18.96 -10.51
CA LEU A 148 0.94 -19.76 -10.41
C LEU A 148 -0.24 -18.98 -10.97
N PHE A 149 -0.92 -19.55 -11.95
CA PHE A 149 -2.14 -19.01 -12.53
C PHE A 149 -3.39 -19.47 -11.75
N GLU A 150 -4.50 -18.75 -11.91
CA GLU A 150 -5.79 -19.10 -11.27
C GLU A 150 -6.30 -20.49 -11.69
N ASN A 151 -6.01 -20.92 -12.92
CA ASN A 151 -6.35 -22.25 -13.42
C ASN A 151 -5.40 -23.38 -12.93
N GLY A 152 -4.57 -23.12 -11.92
CA GLY A 152 -3.65 -24.11 -11.33
C GLY A 152 -2.38 -24.41 -12.12
N ARG A 153 -2.21 -23.81 -13.32
CA ARG A 153 -0.98 -23.99 -14.11
C ARG A 153 0.17 -23.19 -13.50
N ILE A 154 1.37 -23.75 -13.60
CA ILE A 154 2.60 -23.11 -13.15
C ILE A 154 3.47 -22.83 -14.37
N ALA A 155 4.03 -21.62 -14.44
CA ALA A 155 4.96 -21.25 -15.49
C ALA A 155 6.12 -20.42 -14.95
N LYS A 156 7.19 -20.33 -15.73
CA LYS A 156 8.32 -19.43 -15.49
C LYS A 156 8.48 -18.47 -16.65
N ILE A 157 9.07 -17.32 -16.38
CA ILE A 157 9.48 -16.38 -17.43
C ILE A 157 10.94 -16.63 -17.79
N GLU A 158 11.18 -16.98 -19.04
CA GLU A 158 12.52 -17.23 -19.58
C GLU A 158 12.62 -16.67 -21.00
N SER A 159 13.68 -15.89 -21.26
CA SER A 159 13.93 -15.25 -22.56
C SER A 159 12.74 -14.48 -23.14
N GLY A 160 11.94 -13.82 -22.28
CA GLY A 160 10.78 -13.03 -22.72
C GLY A 160 9.57 -13.86 -23.15
N MET A 161 9.55 -15.15 -22.79
CA MET A 161 8.43 -16.07 -23.01
C MET A 161 8.00 -16.72 -21.69
N ILE A 162 6.73 -17.13 -21.65
CA ILE A 162 6.17 -17.90 -20.55
C ILE A 162 6.29 -19.37 -20.92
N LEU A 163 7.08 -20.10 -20.13
CA LEU A 163 7.26 -21.54 -20.27
C LEU A 163 6.50 -22.25 -19.17
N GLU A 164 5.49 -23.04 -19.54
CA GLU A 164 4.78 -23.89 -18.57
C GLU A 164 5.74 -24.96 -18.02
N ILE A 165 5.68 -25.16 -16.70
CA ILE A 165 6.41 -26.23 -16.04
C ILE A 165 5.52 -27.48 -16.11
N SER A 166 6.08 -28.60 -16.58
CA SER A 166 5.36 -29.85 -16.83
C SER A 166 4.69 -30.46 -15.60
N SER A 167 5.02 -29.99 -14.40
CA SER A 167 4.32 -30.31 -13.16
C SER A 167 2.99 -29.55 -13.06
N ARG A 168 1.88 -30.24 -13.36
CA ARG A 168 0.53 -29.76 -13.09
C ARG A 168 0.12 -30.08 -11.65
N LEU A 169 -0.45 -29.11 -10.95
CA LEU A 169 -1.25 -29.32 -9.74
C LEU A 169 -2.70 -29.56 -10.14
N ASN A 170 -3.41 -30.38 -9.38
CA ASN A 170 -4.85 -30.51 -9.56
C ASN A 170 -5.54 -29.19 -9.20
N GLU A 171 -6.66 -28.92 -9.86
CA GLU A 171 -7.52 -27.79 -9.48
C GLU A 171 -7.92 -28.01 -8.01
N ASN A 172 -7.59 -27.03 -7.15
CA ASN A 172 -7.81 -26.99 -5.69
C ASN A 172 -6.67 -27.49 -4.78
N GLU A 173 -5.55 -27.99 -5.31
CA GLU A 173 -4.36 -28.21 -4.46
C GLU A 173 -3.73 -26.88 -4.01
N HIS A 174 -3.23 -26.85 -2.78
CA HIS A 174 -2.68 -25.65 -2.16
C HIS A 174 -1.15 -25.63 -2.25
N LEU A 175 -0.61 -24.92 -3.24
CA LEU A 175 0.84 -24.74 -3.40
C LEU A 175 1.40 -23.80 -2.33
N LEU A 176 2.24 -24.34 -1.44
CA LEU A 176 2.86 -23.62 -0.35
C LEU A 176 4.16 -22.95 -0.79
N HIS A 177 5.06 -23.69 -1.46
CA HIS A 177 6.37 -23.22 -1.92
C HIS A 177 6.82 -23.95 -3.19
N ILE A 178 7.65 -23.30 -4.02
CA ILE A 178 8.28 -23.89 -5.21
C ILE A 178 9.64 -23.23 -5.46
N ASP A 179 10.67 -24.04 -5.64
CA ASP A 179 12.05 -23.61 -5.88
C ASP A 179 12.63 -24.29 -7.13
N SER A 180 13.96 -24.30 -7.29
CA SER A 180 14.62 -25.00 -8.41
C SER A 180 14.54 -26.52 -8.30
N ASP A 181 14.29 -27.05 -7.11
CA ASP A 181 14.47 -28.45 -6.79
C ASP A 181 13.12 -29.20 -6.74
N GLY A 182 12.05 -28.51 -6.36
CA GLY A 182 10.70 -29.06 -6.35
C GLY A 182 9.63 -28.13 -5.81
N MET A 183 8.47 -28.71 -5.53
CA MET A 183 7.30 -28.02 -5.00
C MET A 183 6.77 -28.69 -3.73
N TRP A 184 6.31 -27.85 -2.81
CA TRP A 184 5.61 -28.23 -1.57
C TRP A 184 4.14 -27.84 -1.67
N TYR A 185 3.23 -28.79 -1.48
CA TYR A 185 1.80 -28.54 -1.59
C TYR A 185 0.98 -29.39 -0.62
N GLN A 186 -0.24 -28.93 -0.31
CA GLN A 186 -1.25 -29.73 0.38
C GLN A 186 -2.38 -30.10 -0.57
N ASN A 187 -2.99 -31.25 -0.31
CA ASN A 187 -4.21 -31.66 -1.01
C ASN A 187 -5.41 -30.77 -0.63
N PRO A 188 -6.54 -30.85 -1.36
CA PRO A 188 -7.71 -30.00 -1.08
C PRO A 188 -8.28 -30.17 0.32
N ALA A 189 -8.19 -31.37 0.90
CA ALA A 189 -8.65 -31.67 2.26
C ALA A 189 -7.69 -31.18 3.36
N ARG A 190 -6.49 -30.71 3.00
CA ARG A 190 -5.42 -30.26 3.93
C ARG A 190 -5.02 -31.29 4.99
N ASP A 191 -5.16 -32.57 4.67
CA ASP A 191 -4.86 -33.67 5.58
C ASP A 191 -3.38 -34.12 5.53
N SER A 192 -2.65 -33.76 4.48
CA SER A 192 -1.25 -34.16 4.29
C SER A 192 -0.49 -33.13 3.47
N LEU A 193 0.80 -33.03 3.77
CA LEU A 193 1.77 -32.20 3.07
C LEU A 193 2.62 -33.07 2.13
N PHE A 194 2.92 -32.58 0.95
CA PHE A 194 3.65 -33.31 -0.07
C PHE A 194 4.84 -32.51 -0.60
N TYR A 195 5.96 -33.19 -0.85
CA TYR A 195 7.08 -32.67 -1.63
C TYR A 195 7.19 -33.44 -2.95
N LYS A 196 7.27 -32.70 -4.06
CA LYS A 196 7.42 -33.25 -5.40
C LYS A 196 8.63 -32.63 -6.10
N PRO A 197 9.72 -33.38 -6.33
CA PRO A 197 10.92 -32.87 -6.99
C PRO A 197 10.68 -32.67 -8.50
N HIS A 198 11.31 -31.65 -9.07
CA HIS A 198 11.19 -31.36 -10.50
C HIS A 198 11.86 -32.42 -11.39
N ASN A 199 12.99 -32.98 -10.95
CA ASN A 199 13.78 -33.95 -11.73
C ASN A 199 13.20 -35.38 -11.70
N SER A 200 12.33 -35.68 -10.74
CA SER A 200 11.72 -37.00 -10.55
C SER A 200 10.23 -36.87 -10.22
N PRO A 201 9.37 -36.37 -11.13
CA PRO A 201 8.00 -36.00 -10.82
C PRO A 201 7.09 -37.17 -10.39
N LYS A 202 7.54 -38.42 -10.55
CA LYS A 202 6.85 -39.63 -10.06
C LYS A 202 7.15 -39.96 -8.60
N GLN A 203 8.18 -39.35 -8.00
CA GLN A 203 8.62 -39.63 -6.64
C GLN A 203 8.08 -38.54 -5.71
N ILE A 204 6.95 -38.80 -5.05
CA ILE A 204 6.31 -37.85 -4.12
C ILE A 204 6.62 -38.29 -2.70
N THR A 205 7.16 -37.38 -1.88
CA THR A 205 7.34 -37.60 -0.45
C THR A 205 6.10 -37.05 0.28
N SER A 206 5.46 -37.87 1.11
CA SER A 206 4.26 -37.50 1.87
C SER A 206 4.59 -37.33 3.35
N TYR A 207 3.97 -36.35 3.99
CA TYR A 207 4.07 -36.04 5.42
C TYR A 207 2.66 -35.93 6.00
N ASP A 208 2.36 -36.71 7.03
CA ASP A 208 1.06 -36.69 7.74
C ASP A 208 0.97 -35.46 8.65
N ILE A 209 0.84 -34.28 8.02
CA ILE A 209 0.76 -32.97 8.66
C ILE A 209 -0.49 -32.27 8.15
N LYS A 210 -1.43 -32.08 9.07
CA LYS A 210 -2.75 -31.50 8.80
C LYS A 210 -2.72 -29.99 9.01
N ASP A 211 -3.52 -29.28 8.23
CA ASP A 211 -3.86 -27.87 8.46
C ASP A 211 -2.66 -26.93 8.68
N VAL A 212 -1.65 -27.02 7.81
CA VAL A 212 -0.51 -26.09 7.81
C VAL A 212 -1.00 -24.65 7.64
N HIS A 213 -0.79 -23.82 8.67
CA HIS A 213 -1.16 -22.41 8.67
C HIS A 213 -0.06 -21.54 8.06
N GLN A 214 1.21 -21.86 8.38
CA GLN A 214 2.37 -21.13 7.85
C GLN A 214 3.45 -22.11 7.40
N PHE A 215 4.12 -21.76 6.31
CA PHE A 215 5.11 -22.60 5.67
C PHE A 215 6.21 -21.76 5.03
N THR A 216 7.47 -22.15 5.23
CA THR A 216 8.61 -21.68 4.43
C THR A 216 9.58 -22.82 4.18
N ALA A 217 10.29 -22.78 3.05
CA ALA A 217 11.34 -23.75 2.73
C ALA A 217 12.55 -23.03 2.16
N VAL A 218 13.75 -23.43 2.60
CA VAL A 218 15.04 -22.88 2.17
C VAL A 218 16.07 -24.00 2.15
N ASN A 219 16.83 -24.13 1.05
CA ASN A 219 17.92 -25.11 0.90
C ASN A 219 17.53 -26.57 1.23
N GLY A 220 16.28 -26.94 0.96
CA GLY A 220 15.77 -28.29 1.18
C GLY A 220 15.37 -28.65 2.60
N ILE A 221 15.38 -27.68 3.51
CA ILE A 221 14.73 -27.76 4.81
C ILE A 221 13.49 -26.88 4.76
N ALA A 222 12.37 -27.37 5.29
CA ALA A 222 11.14 -26.64 5.42
C ALA A 222 10.67 -26.61 6.88
N ILE A 223 9.93 -25.56 7.24
CA ILE A 223 9.23 -25.49 8.52
C ILE A 223 7.74 -25.27 8.25
N ALA A 224 6.92 -26.07 8.92
CA ALA A 224 5.46 -26.03 8.85
C ALA A 224 4.90 -25.78 10.26
N ILE A 225 4.16 -24.67 10.42
CA ILE A 225 3.49 -24.32 11.69
C ILE A 225 2.03 -24.75 11.61
N ILE A 226 1.57 -25.46 12.64
CA ILE A 226 0.18 -25.88 12.86
C ILE A 226 -0.31 -25.35 14.22
N ASP A 227 -1.57 -25.63 14.56
CA ASP A 227 -2.27 -25.03 15.70
C ASP A 227 -1.57 -25.07 17.08
N LYS A 228 -0.75 -26.07 17.38
CA LYS A 228 -0.09 -26.21 18.71
C LYS A 228 1.35 -26.68 18.63
N SER A 229 1.92 -26.75 17.43
CA SER A 229 3.29 -27.22 17.24
C SER A 229 3.81 -26.83 15.87
N PHE A 230 5.10 -27.02 15.65
CA PHE A 230 5.70 -26.89 14.33
C PHE A 230 6.52 -28.13 13.99
N TYR A 231 6.75 -28.33 12.70
CA TYR A 231 7.54 -29.42 12.16
C TYR A 231 8.63 -28.86 11.27
N ILE A 232 9.84 -29.38 11.43
CA ILE A 232 10.94 -29.19 10.49
C ILE A 232 11.04 -30.44 9.62
N LEU A 233 11.10 -30.22 8.32
CA LEU A 233 10.97 -31.24 7.29
C LEU A 233 12.16 -31.16 6.35
N ASP A 234 12.73 -32.31 6.01
CA ASP A 234 13.70 -32.43 4.92
C ASP A 234 13.05 -33.18 3.74
N ARG A 235 13.46 -32.82 2.51
CA ARG A 235 13.02 -33.41 1.24
C ARG A 235 13.11 -34.95 1.17
N LYS A 236 14.00 -35.57 1.95
CA LYS A 236 14.20 -37.03 2.05
C LYS A 236 13.22 -37.72 2.99
N GLY A 237 12.33 -36.97 3.65
CA GLY A 237 11.28 -37.51 4.52
C GLY A 237 11.57 -37.42 6.02
N SER A 238 12.67 -36.77 6.43
CA SER A 238 12.95 -36.55 7.85
C SER A 238 11.97 -35.54 8.46
N ILE A 239 11.47 -35.82 9.66
CA ILE A 239 10.54 -34.97 10.40
C ILE A 239 11.09 -34.77 11.81
N ILE A 240 11.26 -33.51 12.22
CA ILE A 240 11.58 -33.13 13.60
C ILE A 240 10.42 -32.28 14.11
N LYS A 241 9.79 -32.73 15.20
CA LYS A 241 8.67 -32.00 15.83
C LYS A 241 9.20 -31.11 16.94
N GLY A 242 8.87 -29.83 16.90
CA GLY A 242 9.10 -28.89 17.99
C GLY A 242 7.98 -28.94 19.04
N SER A 243 8.33 -28.65 20.29
CA SER A 243 7.41 -28.64 21.44
C SER A 243 6.84 -27.26 21.77
N ALA A 244 7.39 -26.18 21.21
CA ALA A 244 6.94 -24.81 21.45
C ALA A 244 5.68 -24.47 20.63
N ASP A 245 4.79 -23.67 21.23
CA ASP A 245 3.57 -23.17 20.59
C ASP A 245 3.84 -21.81 19.92
N TYR A 246 3.76 -21.78 18.60
CA TYR A 246 3.95 -20.59 17.78
C TYR A 246 2.72 -20.28 16.90
N ASN A 247 1.53 -20.79 17.24
CA ASN A 247 0.35 -20.68 16.37
C ASN A 247 -0.04 -19.23 16.03
N SER A 248 0.12 -18.32 17.00
CA SER A 248 -0.17 -16.89 16.83
C SER A 248 0.99 -16.06 16.27
N CYS A 249 2.12 -16.69 15.99
CA CYS A 249 3.33 -16.03 15.52
C CYS A 249 3.44 -16.01 13.99
N GLN A 250 4.22 -15.09 13.44
CA GLN A 250 4.46 -14.94 12.01
C GLN A 250 5.88 -15.38 11.64
N LEU A 251 5.97 -16.40 10.81
CA LEU A 251 7.20 -16.91 10.23
C LEU A 251 7.75 -15.93 9.19
N GLN A 252 9.01 -15.51 9.36
CA GLN A 252 9.71 -14.67 8.40
C GLN A 252 10.14 -15.52 7.20
N LYS A 253 9.70 -15.14 6.00
CA LYS A 253 9.82 -15.96 4.78
C LYS A 253 11.22 -15.94 4.18
N ASP A 254 11.54 -17.02 3.47
CA ASP A 254 12.65 -17.15 2.51
C ASP A 254 14.08 -17.00 3.04
N GLN A 255 14.31 -16.99 4.37
CA GLN A 255 15.66 -16.88 4.92
C GLN A 255 15.86 -17.73 6.18
N ILE A 256 16.95 -18.52 6.19
CA ILE A 256 17.51 -19.17 7.37
C ILE A 256 18.86 -18.51 7.62
N ILE A 257 19.13 -18.09 8.86
CA ILE A 257 20.44 -17.53 9.23
C ILE A 257 21.09 -18.35 10.32
N ASN A 258 22.33 -18.77 10.09
CA ASN A 258 23.11 -19.56 11.05
C ASN A 258 22.30 -20.74 11.62
N ASP A 259 21.62 -21.49 10.73
CA ASP A 259 20.72 -22.60 11.09
C ASP A 259 19.42 -22.20 11.81
N ASN A 260 18.98 -20.93 11.80
CA ASN A 260 17.74 -20.52 12.49
C ASN A 260 16.62 -20.06 11.55
N PHE A 261 15.42 -20.57 11.79
CA PHE A 261 14.16 -19.95 11.37
C PHE A 261 13.80 -18.82 12.32
N ILE A 262 13.24 -17.74 11.78
CA ILE A 262 12.88 -16.54 12.54
C ILE A 262 11.36 -16.44 12.63
N ILE A 263 10.86 -16.36 13.85
CA ILE A 263 9.44 -16.34 14.17
C ILE A 263 9.15 -15.07 14.97
N ASN A 264 8.23 -14.24 14.49
CA ASN A 264 7.80 -13.00 15.15
C ASN A 264 6.51 -13.24 15.93
N CYS A 265 6.54 -13.12 17.25
CA CYS A 265 5.42 -13.49 18.11
C CYS A 265 4.68 -12.28 18.70
N PRO A 266 3.38 -12.42 19.06
CA PRO A 266 2.60 -11.34 19.68
C PRO A 266 3.06 -10.93 21.08
N ASP A 267 4.03 -11.64 21.66
CA ASP A 267 4.69 -11.31 22.92
C ASP A 267 5.77 -10.22 22.77
N ASN A 268 5.82 -9.58 21.61
CA ASN A 268 6.80 -8.56 21.21
C ASN A 268 8.23 -9.09 21.13
N ALA A 269 8.41 -10.39 20.83
CA ALA A 269 9.72 -11.00 20.65
C ALA A 269 9.90 -11.67 19.28
N LEU A 270 11.15 -11.65 18.81
CA LEU A 270 11.64 -12.49 17.71
C LEU A 270 12.32 -13.72 18.28
N HIS A 271 11.86 -14.89 17.87
CA HIS A 271 12.38 -16.18 18.28
C HIS A 271 13.21 -16.79 17.16
N PHE A 272 14.39 -17.29 17.49
CA PHE A 272 15.31 -17.93 16.57
C PHE A 272 15.35 -19.43 16.88
N VAL A 273 14.74 -20.23 15.99
CA VAL A 273 14.55 -21.67 16.18
C VAL A 273 15.49 -22.44 15.26
N SER A 274 16.30 -23.32 15.82
CA SER A 274 17.25 -24.13 15.05
C SER A 274 16.54 -25.08 14.08
N ALA A 275 16.97 -25.05 12.83
CA ALA A 275 16.54 -25.93 11.75
C ALA A 275 17.08 -27.37 11.94
N SER A 276 18.12 -27.58 12.74
CA SER A 276 18.67 -28.92 13.01
C SER A 276 18.12 -29.58 14.27
N SER A 277 17.86 -28.83 15.34
CA SER A 277 17.41 -29.39 16.62
C SER A 277 15.94 -29.12 16.97
N ALA A 278 15.26 -28.23 16.25
CA ALA A 278 13.93 -27.72 16.60
C ALA A 278 13.85 -27.05 17.99
N THR A 279 14.99 -26.58 18.52
CA THR A 279 15.05 -25.85 19.79
C THR A 279 15.23 -24.35 19.56
N GLU A 280 14.71 -23.54 20.47
CA GLU A 280 14.95 -22.10 20.48
C GLU A 280 16.39 -21.81 20.93
N ASN A 281 17.15 -21.08 20.11
CA ASN A 281 18.53 -20.71 20.39
C ASN A 281 18.62 -19.41 21.18
N PHE A 282 17.89 -18.38 20.76
CA PHE A 282 17.84 -17.08 21.44
C PHE A 282 16.61 -16.26 20.99
N THR A 283 16.35 -15.18 21.72
CA THR A 283 15.25 -14.25 21.42
C THR A 283 15.73 -12.79 21.40
N ILE A 284 15.00 -11.94 20.66
CA ILE A 284 15.14 -10.47 20.70
C ILE A 284 13.78 -9.91 21.10
N ALA A 285 13.67 -9.41 22.34
CA ALA A 285 12.43 -8.84 22.87
C ALA A 285 12.39 -7.31 22.75
N GLN A 286 11.19 -6.76 22.56
CA GLN A 286 10.92 -5.33 22.49
C GLN A 286 9.76 -4.93 23.43
N TYR A 287 9.72 -3.65 23.81
CA TYR A 287 8.60 -3.12 24.59
C TYR A 287 7.31 -3.00 23.76
N ASP A 288 7.45 -2.49 22.53
CA ASP A 288 6.36 -2.38 21.57
C ASP A 288 6.34 -3.57 20.60
N VAL A 289 5.20 -3.78 19.96
CA VAL A 289 5.00 -4.80 18.93
C VAL A 289 6.00 -4.63 17.79
N ILE A 290 6.61 -5.74 17.39
CA ILE A 290 7.53 -5.80 16.25
C ILE A 290 6.73 -5.89 14.96
N GLN A 291 6.74 -4.80 14.19
CA GLN A 291 5.90 -4.63 12.99
C GLN A 291 6.53 -5.25 11.75
N HIS A 292 7.85 -5.09 11.59
CA HIS A 292 8.60 -5.56 10.44
C HIS A 292 9.94 -6.14 10.87
N VAL A 293 10.36 -7.19 10.16
CA VAL A 293 11.68 -7.82 10.31
C VAL A 293 12.32 -7.89 8.94
N PHE A 294 13.57 -7.49 8.86
CA PHE A 294 14.35 -7.54 7.63
C PHE A 294 15.78 -7.94 7.95
N ILE A 295 16.39 -8.76 7.12
CA ILE A 295 17.72 -9.29 7.36
C ILE A 295 18.58 -8.96 6.16
N PHE A 296 19.77 -8.44 6.44
CA PHE A 296 20.72 -8.10 5.41
C PHE A 296 22.14 -8.21 5.94
N LYS A 297 23.01 -8.93 5.22
CA LYS A 297 24.43 -9.15 5.57
C LYS A 297 24.64 -9.61 7.02
N ASN A 298 23.86 -10.60 7.47
CA ASN A 298 23.89 -11.17 8.84
C ASN A 298 23.52 -10.19 9.96
N LEU A 299 22.91 -9.05 9.63
CA LEU A 299 22.31 -8.12 10.59
C LEU A 299 20.79 -8.27 10.56
N VAL A 300 20.18 -8.13 11.74
CA VAL A 300 18.73 -8.19 11.93
C VAL A 300 18.21 -6.79 12.15
N TYR A 301 17.37 -6.34 11.22
CA TYR A 301 16.66 -5.07 11.30
C TYR A 301 15.22 -5.35 11.73
N LEU A 302 14.75 -4.61 12.73
CA LEU A 302 13.37 -4.71 13.17
C LEU A 302 12.80 -3.34 13.46
N ILE A 303 11.49 -3.21 13.26
CA ILE A 303 10.75 -1.97 13.55
C ILE A 303 9.82 -2.25 14.71
N SER A 304 10.00 -1.48 15.78
CA SER A 304 9.22 -1.57 17.00
C SER A 304 8.83 -0.16 17.43
N GLY A 305 7.53 0.09 17.56
CA GLY A 305 6.98 1.45 17.68
C GLY A 305 7.40 2.34 16.50
N ASN A 306 7.97 3.50 16.81
CA ASN A 306 8.48 4.48 15.82
C ASN A 306 10.03 4.46 15.78
N THR A 307 10.63 3.29 16.00
CA THR A 307 12.08 3.13 16.01
C THR A 307 12.50 1.94 15.15
N LEU A 308 13.50 2.18 14.28
CA LEU A 308 14.20 1.15 13.53
C LEU A 308 15.44 0.72 14.33
N PHE A 309 15.53 -0.56 14.64
CA PHE A 309 16.65 -1.16 15.36
C PHE A 309 17.49 -2.02 14.43
N CYS A 310 18.80 -2.06 14.69
CA CYS A 310 19.74 -2.99 14.06
C CYS A 310 20.43 -3.84 15.12
N TYR A 311 20.40 -5.15 14.96
CA TYR A 311 21.05 -6.12 15.84
C TYR A 311 22.10 -6.93 15.06
N SER A 312 23.16 -7.30 15.77
CA SER A 312 24.09 -8.32 15.31
C SER A 312 23.66 -9.68 15.85
N LEU A 313 23.83 -10.74 15.07
CA LEU A 313 23.61 -12.10 15.56
C LEU A 313 24.64 -12.54 16.61
N GLN A 314 25.76 -11.81 16.72
CA GLN A 314 26.77 -12.07 17.75
C GLN A 314 26.38 -11.49 19.11
N ASN A 315 25.58 -10.41 19.13
CA ASN A 315 25.09 -9.77 20.35
C ASN A 315 23.64 -9.30 20.14
N THR A 316 22.73 -10.10 20.66
CA THR A 316 21.27 -9.92 20.51
C THR A 316 20.65 -9.12 21.65
N GLN A 317 21.41 -8.85 22.72
CA GLN A 317 20.92 -8.12 23.90
C GLN A 317 20.88 -6.62 23.66
N THR A 318 21.86 -6.07 22.93
CA THR A 318 21.95 -4.64 22.66
C THR A 318 21.96 -4.36 21.16
N PRO A 319 21.13 -3.44 20.65
CA PRO A 319 21.18 -3.05 19.27
C PRO A 319 22.52 -2.34 18.96
N LEU A 320 23.06 -2.58 17.77
CA LEU A 320 24.22 -1.84 17.25
C LEU A 320 23.91 -0.34 17.12
N TRP A 321 22.70 -0.04 16.67
CA TRP A 321 22.17 1.31 16.59
C TRP A 321 20.63 1.27 16.55
N LYS A 322 20.02 2.42 16.84
CA LYS A 322 18.58 2.64 16.69
C LYS A 322 18.32 4.06 16.21
N VAL A 323 17.29 4.23 15.38
CA VAL A 323 16.92 5.53 14.80
C VAL A 323 15.41 5.72 14.83
N ALA A 324 14.97 6.94 15.16
CA ALA A 324 13.56 7.32 15.11
C ALA A 324 13.08 7.38 13.65
N VAL A 325 11.94 6.74 13.40
CA VAL A 325 11.33 6.64 12.08
C VAL A 325 9.82 6.89 12.17
N GLY A 326 9.19 7.27 11.06
CA GLY A 326 7.73 7.29 10.97
C GLY A 326 7.16 5.87 10.92
N ASN A 327 5.85 5.76 10.66
CA ASN A 327 5.22 4.48 10.37
C ASN A 327 5.80 3.88 9.07
N ILE A 328 6.61 2.82 9.17
CA ILE A 328 7.29 2.19 8.04
C ILE A 328 6.37 1.14 7.42
N GLU A 329 6.15 1.23 6.11
CA GLU A 329 5.35 0.28 5.33
C GLU A 329 6.22 -0.81 4.69
N SER A 330 7.44 -0.44 4.31
CA SER A 330 8.36 -1.35 3.63
C SER A 330 9.80 -1.00 3.98
N ILE A 331 10.61 -2.04 4.13
CA ILE A 331 12.05 -1.98 4.36
C ILE A 331 12.71 -3.03 3.45
N GLN A 332 13.79 -2.65 2.79
CA GLN A 332 14.56 -3.58 1.95
C GLN A 332 16.01 -3.12 1.80
N ALA A 333 16.86 -4.03 1.35
CA ALA A 333 18.21 -3.69 0.94
C ALA A 333 18.20 -2.95 -0.40
N PHE A 334 19.06 -1.95 -0.49
CA PHE A 334 19.35 -1.26 -1.74
C PHE A 334 20.85 -1.00 -1.80
N GLU A 335 21.52 -1.64 -2.76
CA GLU A 335 22.98 -1.69 -2.83
C GLU A 335 23.60 -2.20 -1.52
N ASN A 336 24.54 -1.44 -0.94
CA ASN A 336 25.15 -1.70 0.35
C ASN A 336 24.42 -1.03 1.51
N ASN A 337 23.19 -0.55 1.32
CA ASN A 337 22.46 0.25 2.29
C ASN A 337 21.03 -0.28 2.47
N ILE A 338 20.26 0.36 3.35
CA ILE A 338 18.87 0.02 3.63
C ILE A 338 18.00 1.17 3.19
N VAL A 339 16.94 0.86 2.47
CA VAL A 339 15.92 1.84 2.12
C VAL A 339 14.63 1.51 2.85
N THR A 340 13.94 2.54 3.31
CA THR A 340 12.61 2.43 3.92
C THR A 340 11.62 3.31 3.19
N LEU A 341 10.36 2.87 3.18
CA LEU A 341 9.21 3.63 2.74
C LEU A 341 8.28 3.84 3.94
N GLU A 342 8.11 5.09 4.34
CA GLU A 342 7.13 5.48 5.36
C GLU A 342 5.74 5.69 4.75
N ALA A 343 4.69 5.49 5.54
CA ALA A 343 3.29 5.75 5.17
C ALA A 343 3.04 7.20 4.72
N SER A 344 3.93 8.12 5.08
CA SER A 344 3.95 9.53 4.64
C SER A 344 4.37 9.75 3.19
N GLY A 345 4.83 8.69 2.51
CA GLY A 345 5.48 8.74 1.22
C GLY A 345 6.93 9.21 1.31
N LYS A 346 7.50 9.33 2.51
CA LYS A 346 8.92 9.61 2.70
C LYS A 346 9.73 8.33 2.47
N ILE A 347 10.72 8.42 1.60
CA ILE A 347 11.70 7.37 1.35
C ILE A 347 13.02 7.81 1.97
N SER A 348 13.61 6.97 2.80
CA SER A 348 14.85 7.27 3.51
C SER A 348 15.87 6.17 3.25
N LEU A 349 17.08 6.57 2.85
CA LEU A 349 18.23 5.69 2.68
C LEU A 349 19.12 5.78 3.91
N TYR A 350 19.40 4.65 4.52
CA TYR A 350 20.21 4.53 5.72
C TYR A 350 21.50 3.78 5.43
N ASN A 351 22.60 4.24 6.03
CA ASN A 351 23.80 3.45 6.14
C ASN A 351 23.49 2.21 7.00
N HIS A 352 23.67 1.02 6.43
CA HIS A 352 23.29 -0.23 7.11
C HIS A 352 24.11 -0.50 8.40
N TYR A 353 25.30 0.09 8.51
CA TYR A 353 26.23 -0.11 9.63
C TYR A 353 26.07 0.93 10.74
N THR A 354 25.79 2.20 10.40
CA THR A 354 25.70 3.29 11.38
C THR A 354 24.28 3.77 11.68
N GLY A 355 23.30 3.44 10.83
CA GLY A 355 21.95 3.99 10.90
C GLY A 355 21.85 5.45 10.44
N ALA A 356 22.93 6.07 9.96
CA ALA A 356 22.88 7.45 9.50
C ALA A 356 22.01 7.58 8.23
N VAL A 357 21.16 8.61 8.17
CA VAL A 357 20.39 8.94 6.97
C VAL A 357 21.33 9.53 5.93
N LEU A 358 21.48 8.84 4.80
CA LEU A 358 22.31 9.27 3.67
C LEU A 358 21.55 10.21 2.73
N SER A 359 20.28 9.91 2.48
CA SER A 359 19.40 10.71 1.63
C SER A 359 17.95 10.45 2.00
N SER A 360 17.08 11.42 1.73
CA SER A 360 15.64 11.26 1.86
C SER A 360 14.91 12.09 0.81
N ILE A 361 13.84 11.51 0.27
CA ILE A 361 12.93 12.17 -0.68
C ILE A 361 11.49 11.91 -0.27
N ARG A 362 10.56 12.67 -0.83
CA ARG A 362 9.13 12.39 -0.74
C ARG A 362 8.60 12.05 -2.12
N ALA A 363 7.90 10.92 -2.23
CA ALA A 363 7.24 10.50 -3.45
C ALA A 363 5.88 9.86 -3.14
N ASN A 364 4.99 9.85 -4.14
CA ASN A 364 3.71 9.14 -4.05
C ASN A 364 3.90 7.62 -4.25
N ALA A 365 4.86 7.02 -3.53
CA ALA A 365 5.15 5.60 -3.61
C ALA A 365 4.30 4.83 -2.60
N SER A 366 3.70 3.74 -3.04
CA SER A 366 3.07 2.73 -2.19
C SER A 366 3.93 1.48 -2.04
N ASN A 367 4.81 1.22 -3.01
CA ASN A 367 5.78 0.13 -2.98
C ASN A 367 7.10 0.57 -3.60
N MET A 368 8.17 -0.16 -3.27
CA MET A 368 9.50 0.07 -3.83
C MET A 368 10.18 -1.24 -4.17
N TYR A 369 10.84 -1.31 -5.33
CA TYR A 369 11.57 -2.51 -5.76
C TYR A 369 12.87 -2.12 -6.47
N PRO A 370 14.01 -2.76 -6.17
CA PRO A 370 15.22 -2.62 -6.99
C PRO A 370 14.91 -2.98 -8.44
N LEU A 371 15.46 -2.24 -9.41
CA LEU A 371 15.16 -2.48 -10.84
C LEU A 371 16.36 -3.10 -11.57
N ALA A 372 17.47 -2.37 -11.58
CA ALA A 372 18.79 -2.78 -12.06
C ALA A 372 19.87 -2.29 -11.09
N GLN A 373 21.12 -2.68 -11.33
CA GLN A 373 22.26 -2.29 -10.50
C GLN A 373 22.28 -0.76 -10.29
N GLY A 374 22.25 -0.31 -9.04
CA GLY A 374 22.24 1.10 -8.67
C GLY A 374 20.94 1.86 -8.87
N THR A 375 19.80 1.18 -9.12
CA THR A 375 18.50 1.84 -9.36
C THR A 375 17.38 1.25 -8.53
N LEU A 376 16.52 2.13 -8.02
CA LEU A 376 15.35 1.78 -7.21
C LEU A 376 14.09 2.32 -7.87
N GLY A 377 13.09 1.47 -8.07
CA GLY A 377 11.79 1.85 -8.62
C GLY A 377 10.79 2.12 -7.52
N LEU A 378 10.15 3.28 -7.56
CA LEU A 378 9.12 3.73 -6.64
C LEU A 378 7.76 3.67 -7.36
N PHE A 379 6.90 2.75 -6.93
CA PHE A 379 5.62 2.46 -7.58
C PHE A 379 4.48 3.11 -6.81
N SER A 380 3.60 3.82 -7.50
CA SER A 380 2.42 4.47 -6.90
C SER A 380 1.14 3.64 -7.01
N ASN A 381 0.12 4.03 -6.24
CA ASN A 381 -1.24 3.48 -6.35
C ASN A 381 -1.96 3.94 -7.63
N GLU A 382 -1.47 4.96 -8.30
CA GLU A 382 -1.97 5.51 -9.55
C GLU A 382 -1.34 4.82 -10.78
N GLY A 383 -0.28 4.03 -10.59
CA GLY A 383 0.42 3.30 -11.65
C GLY A 383 1.67 4.00 -12.20
N SER A 384 2.06 5.12 -11.60
CA SER A 384 3.32 5.79 -11.93
C SER A 384 4.50 5.06 -11.29
N VAL A 385 5.60 4.97 -12.02
CA VAL A 385 6.89 4.49 -11.56
C VAL A 385 7.90 5.62 -11.68
N ILE A 386 8.57 5.93 -10.58
CA ILE A 386 9.71 6.85 -10.56
C ILE A 386 10.93 6.03 -10.22
N THR A 387 11.92 6.02 -11.10
CA THR A 387 13.19 5.34 -10.83
C THR A 387 14.19 6.33 -10.29
N VAL A 388 14.89 5.95 -9.24
CA VAL A 388 15.88 6.79 -8.56
C VAL A 388 17.25 6.11 -8.49
N ASP A 389 18.30 6.92 -8.35
CA ASP A 389 19.68 6.47 -8.19
C ASP A 389 20.02 6.04 -6.74
N THR A 390 21.29 5.74 -6.50
CA THR A 390 21.83 5.35 -5.19
C THR A 390 21.79 6.44 -4.11
N LEU A 391 21.42 7.67 -4.48
CA LEU A 391 21.20 8.81 -3.61
C LEU A 391 19.73 9.25 -3.63
N LEU A 392 18.82 8.42 -4.15
CA LEU A 392 17.40 8.68 -4.32
C LEU A 392 17.07 9.85 -5.26
N ARG A 393 17.96 10.23 -6.18
CA ARG A 393 17.69 11.25 -7.19
C ARG A 393 16.90 10.65 -8.35
N PRO A 394 15.80 11.30 -8.81
CA PRO A 394 14.98 10.76 -9.89
C PRO A 394 15.77 10.71 -11.21
N LEU A 395 15.79 9.54 -11.84
CA LEU A 395 16.40 9.28 -13.14
C LEU A 395 15.39 9.39 -14.27
N TRP A 396 14.23 8.75 -14.12
CA TRP A 396 13.16 8.77 -15.11
C TRP A 396 11.81 8.44 -14.48
N ARG A 397 10.74 8.69 -15.24
CA ARG A 397 9.35 8.45 -14.85
C ARG A 397 8.59 7.76 -15.96
N PHE A 398 7.63 6.91 -15.60
CA PHE A 398 6.77 6.22 -16.55
C PHE A 398 5.44 5.86 -15.89
N ASN A 399 4.33 5.91 -16.61
CA ASN A 399 3.01 5.62 -16.04
C ASN A 399 2.25 4.49 -16.77
N PHE A 400 1.92 3.43 -16.02
CA PHE A 400 1.16 2.27 -16.50
C PHE A 400 -0.37 2.45 -16.39
N ALA A 401 -0.85 3.61 -15.92
CA ALA A 401 -2.24 3.94 -15.61
C ALA A 401 -2.88 3.14 -14.47
N LYS A 402 -2.28 2.00 -14.06
CA LYS A 402 -2.74 1.12 -12.99
C LYS A 402 -1.58 0.69 -12.09
N PRO A 403 -1.79 0.50 -10.78
CA PRO A 403 -0.76 0.02 -9.88
C PRO A 403 -0.49 -1.49 -10.06
N PRO A 404 0.77 -1.94 -9.89
CA PRO A 404 1.06 -3.38 -9.88
C PRO A 404 0.38 -4.03 -8.67
N LYS A 405 -0.34 -5.14 -8.88
CA LYS A 405 -0.95 -5.90 -7.78
C LYS A 405 0.02 -6.85 -7.08
N MET A 406 1.11 -7.19 -7.76
CA MET A 406 2.09 -8.17 -7.31
C MET A 406 3.49 -7.60 -7.50
N ARG A 407 4.43 -8.14 -6.74
CA ARG A 407 5.86 -7.83 -6.88
C ARG A 407 6.30 -8.07 -8.34
N PRO A 408 7.00 -7.11 -8.97
CA PRO A 408 7.58 -7.29 -10.29
C PRO A 408 8.58 -8.45 -10.33
N ILE A 409 8.62 -9.19 -11.44
CA ILE A 409 9.61 -10.23 -11.67
C ILE A 409 10.78 -9.62 -12.43
N ILE A 410 11.98 -9.66 -11.85
CA ILE A 410 13.20 -9.10 -12.46
C ILE A 410 14.02 -10.24 -13.07
N LYS A 411 14.32 -10.15 -14.37
CA LYS A 411 15.04 -11.20 -15.11
C LYS A 411 15.97 -10.60 -16.15
N LYS A 412 17.28 -10.74 -15.92
CA LYS A 412 18.33 -10.17 -16.79
C LYS A 412 18.00 -8.70 -17.06
N ARG A 413 17.82 -8.34 -18.34
CA ARG A 413 17.52 -6.98 -18.78
C ARG A 413 16.12 -6.46 -18.45
N PHE A 414 15.12 -7.33 -18.24
CA PHE A 414 13.72 -6.90 -18.22
C PHE A 414 13.05 -7.08 -16.86
N ILE A 415 12.07 -6.21 -16.60
CA ILE A 415 11.16 -6.30 -15.47
C ILE A 415 9.77 -6.60 -16.00
N TYR A 416 9.15 -7.63 -15.43
CA TYR A 416 7.85 -8.13 -15.81
C TYR A 416 6.82 -7.74 -14.74
N ILE A 417 5.84 -6.96 -15.15
CA ILE A 417 4.83 -6.38 -14.25
C ILE A 417 3.44 -6.88 -14.65
N SER A 418 2.70 -7.40 -13.66
CA SER A 418 1.33 -7.88 -13.82
C SER A 418 0.34 -6.91 -13.18
N PHE A 419 -0.70 -6.54 -13.94
CA PHE A 419 -1.72 -5.55 -13.55
C PHE A 419 -3.15 -6.13 -13.49
N ASN A 420 -3.29 -7.45 -13.27
CA ASN A 420 -4.57 -8.17 -13.15
C ASN A 420 -5.35 -8.40 -14.45
N ASP A 421 -4.95 -7.75 -15.52
CA ASP A 421 -5.41 -8.07 -16.86
C ASP A 421 -4.63 -9.31 -17.34
N LYS A 422 -5.17 -10.14 -18.23
CA LYS A 422 -4.50 -11.32 -18.82
C LYS A 422 -3.26 -10.94 -19.65
N LYS A 423 -2.33 -10.17 -19.09
CA LYS A 423 -1.20 -9.49 -19.71
C LYS A 423 -0.10 -9.26 -18.68
N ILE A 424 1.15 -9.45 -19.11
CA ILE A 424 2.35 -9.02 -18.41
C ILE A 424 3.07 -7.99 -19.28
N PHE A 425 3.47 -6.88 -18.69
CA PHE A 425 4.26 -5.84 -19.35
C PHE A 425 5.73 -6.07 -19.05
N ALA A 426 6.56 -6.13 -20.08
CA ALA A 426 8.01 -6.20 -19.97
C ALA A 426 8.60 -4.82 -20.25
N ILE A 427 9.28 -4.25 -19.26
CA ILE A 427 10.05 -3.01 -19.42
C ILE A 427 11.54 -3.27 -19.32
N ASP A 428 12.35 -2.40 -19.93
CA ASP A 428 13.80 -2.43 -19.77
C ASP A 428 14.20 -1.94 -18.36
N ALA A 429 14.84 -2.82 -17.58
CA ALA A 429 15.35 -2.53 -16.26
C ALA A 429 16.58 -1.60 -16.30
N HIS A 430 17.36 -1.66 -17.38
CA HIS A 430 18.68 -1.02 -17.52
C HIS A 430 18.59 0.34 -18.20
N TYR A 431 17.42 0.95 -18.17
CA TYR A 431 17.27 2.34 -18.58
C TYR A 431 17.65 3.25 -17.41
N TYR A 432 18.69 4.07 -17.56
CA TYR A 432 19.19 4.98 -16.51
C TYR A 432 18.83 6.45 -16.80
N GLY A 433 17.85 6.72 -17.67
CA GLY A 433 17.41 8.09 -17.99
C GLY A 433 18.34 8.88 -18.92
N GLN A 434 19.34 8.24 -19.52
CA GLN A 434 20.36 8.92 -20.35
C GLN A 434 19.87 9.31 -21.76
N ARG A 435 18.79 8.68 -22.24
CA ARG A 435 18.13 8.99 -23.52
C ARG A 435 16.68 9.41 -23.26
N PRO A 436 16.07 10.33 -24.03
CA PRO A 436 14.67 10.67 -23.84
C PRO A 436 13.76 9.48 -24.14
N LEU A 437 12.67 9.34 -23.39
CA LEU A 437 11.65 8.34 -23.69
C LEU A 437 10.92 8.66 -25.00
N TYR A 438 10.57 7.62 -25.74
CA TYR A 438 9.81 7.72 -26.98
C TYR A 438 8.46 8.40 -26.78
N SER A 439 7.74 8.06 -25.70
CA SER A 439 6.47 8.69 -25.33
C SER A 439 6.63 10.19 -25.06
N SER A 440 7.65 10.59 -24.30
CA SER A 440 7.90 12.01 -24.00
C SER A 440 8.24 12.82 -25.26
N LYS A 441 9.02 12.26 -26.19
CA LYS A 441 9.33 12.93 -27.47
C LYS A 441 8.07 13.14 -28.31
N LEU A 442 7.23 12.12 -28.40
CA LEU A 442 5.94 12.22 -29.09
C LEU A 442 4.97 13.19 -28.41
N ALA A 443 4.93 13.23 -27.07
CA ALA A 443 4.10 14.15 -26.32
C ALA A 443 4.49 15.61 -26.59
N SER A 444 5.79 15.92 -26.61
CA SER A 444 6.29 17.25 -27.01
C SER A 444 5.89 17.63 -28.44
N GLN A 445 5.98 16.68 -29.38
CA GLN A 445 5.54 16.89 -30.77
C GLN A 445 4.03 17.14 -30.85
N ALA A 446 3.22 16.32 -30.17
CA ALA A 446 1.77 16.47 -30.11
C ALA A 446 1.37 17.82 -29.52
N MET A 447 2.04 18.25 -28.45
CA MET A 447 1.79 19.55 -27.82
C MET A 447 2.12 20.72 -28.76
N PHE A 448 3.23 20.63 -29.50
CA PHE A 448 3.60 21.66 -30.48
C PHE A 448 2.57 21.76 -31.62
N GLN A 449 2.12 20.63 -32.16
CA GLN A 449 1.10 20.60 -33.21
C GLN A 449 -0.28 21.06 -32.70
N ALA A 450 -0.66 20.68 -31.48
CA ALA A 450 -1.90 21.13 -30.85
C ALA A 450 -1.92 22.65 -30.67
N LYS A 451 -0.80 23.27 -30.29
CA LYS A 451 -0.66 24.75 -30.23
C LYS A 451 -0.86 25.43 -31.58
N GLN A 452 -0.55 24.74 -32.68
CA GLN A 452 -0.78 25.21 -34.04
C GLN A 452 -2.18 24.87 -34.59
N ASN A 453 -3.07 24.33 -33.76
CA ASN A 453 -4.40 23.85 -34.14
C ASN A 453 -4.42 22.70 -35.18
N LEU A 454 -3.33 21.95 -35.33
CA LEU A 454 -3.22 20.83 -36.29
C LEU A 454 -3.72 19.49 -35.70
N TRP A 455 -4.99 19.44 -35.26
CA TRP A 455 -5.53 18.31 -34.47
C TRP A 455 -5.63 16.97 -35.22
N GLU A 456 -5.81 17.00 -36.53
CA GLU A 456 -5.83 15.78 -37.36
C GLU A 456 -4.51 15.00 -37.25
N ASN A 457 -3.39 15.71 -37.09
CA ASN A 457 -2.07 15.11 -36.92
C ASN A 457 -1.79 14.66 -35.47
N VAL A 458 -2.47 15.27 -34.49
CA VAL A 458 -2.26 15.00 -33.07
C VAL A 458 -2.85 13.64 -32.68
N ILE A 459 -4.06 13.32 -33.16
CA ILE A 459 -4.81 12.12 -32.70
C ILE A 459 -4.01 10.81 -32.90
N PRO A 460 -3.42 10.51 -34.08
CA PRO A 460 -2.62 9.30 -34.26
C PRO A 460 -1.38 9.25 -33.36
N ILE A 461 -0.81 10.41 -33.04
CA ILE A 461 0.33 10.53 -32.11
C ILE A 461 -0.13 10.18 -30.69
N LEU A 462 -1.29 10.69 -30.25
CA LEU A 462 -1.84 10.38 -28.93
C LEU A 462 -2.11 8.88 -28.76
N ASP A 463 -2.71 8.23 -29.75
CA ASP A 463 -2.96 6.77 -29.71
C ASP A 463 -1.65 5.98 -29.64
N THR A 464 -0.61 6.45 -30.34
CA THR A 464 0.73 5.87 -30.26
C THR A 464 1.34 6.06 -28.87
N ILE A 465 1.21 7.24 -28.26
CA ILE A 465 1.70 7.50 -26.90
C ILE A 465 0.98 6.58 -25.92
N ILE A 466 -0.35 6.56 -25.91
CA ILE A 466 -1.16 5.76 -24.96
C ILE A 466 -0.89 4.26 -25.13
N LYS A 467 -0.61 3.78 -26.34
CA LYS A 467 -0.22 2.39 -26.56
C LYS A 467 1.13 2.04 -25.92
N ASN A 468 2.08 2.97 -25.92
CA ASN A 468 3.44 2.74 -25.40
C ASN A 468 3.59 3.13 -23.92
N GLU A 469 2.82 4.10 -23.43
CA GLU A 469 2.75 4.57 -22.05
C GLU A 469 1.28 4.88 -21.71
N PRO A 470 0.50 3.88 -21.25
CA PRO A 470 -0.95 4.01 -21.05
C PRO A 470 -1.38 5.14 -20.12
N GLY A 471 -0.53 5.52 -19.16
CA GLY A 471 -0.81 6.56 -18.18
C GLY A 471 -0.18 7.92 -18.47
N ASN A 472 0.29 8.17 -19.70
CA ASN A 472 0.93 9.44 -20.04
C ASN A 472 -0.05 10.63 -19.86
N ALA A 473 0.22 11.50 -18.89
CA ALA A 473 -0.70 12.56 -18.48
C ALA A 473 -0.88 13.63 -19.58
N GLU A 474 0.18 13.99 -20.31
CA GLU A 474 0.07 14.96 -21.41
C GLU A 474 -0.84 14.46 -22.53
N ALA A 475 -0.73 13.19 -22.89
CA ALA A 475 -1.54 12.61 -23.96
C ALA A 475 -3.03 12.56 -23.60
N HIS A 476 -3.37 12.20 -22.35
CA HIS A 476 -4.76 12.21 -21.89
C HIS A 476 -5.31 13.62 -21.75
N PHE A 477 -4.49 14.60 -21.35
CA PHE A 477 -4.88 16.01 -21.35
C PHE A 477 -5.20 16.52 -22.77
N LEU A 478 -4.33 16.27 -23.74
CA LEU A 478 -4.57 16.65 -25.14
C LEU A 478 -5.80 15.93 -25.73
N LYS A 479 -6.03 14.67 -25.33
CA LYS A 479 -7.23 13.92 -25.72
C LYS A 479 -8.50 14.55 -25.16
N ALA A 480 -8.48 15.00 -23.90
CA ALA A 480 -9.60 15.70 -23.28
C ALA A 480 -9.88 17.03 -23.99
N LEU A 481 -8.85 17.86 -24.23
CA LEU A 481 -8.96 19.11 -24.97
C LEU A 481 -9.53 18.92 -26.38
N ASN A 482 -9.12 17.86 -27.09
CA ASN A 482 -9.67 17.56 -28.41
C ASN A 482 -11.18 17.26 -28.34
N LEU A 483 -11.62 16.51 -27.33
CA LEU A 483 -13.04 16.18 -27.14
C LEU A 483 -13.87 17.40 -26.73
N GLU A 484 -13.30 18.40 -26.06
CA GLU A 484 -14.01 19.67 -25.79
C GLU A 484 -14.39 20.42 -27.06
N ARG A 485 -13.54 20.32 -28.09
CA ARG A 485 -13.73 21.01 -29.37
C ARG A 485 -14.73 20.30 -30.28
N GLN A 486 -15.12 19.07 -29.94
CA GLN A 486 -16.04 18.25 -30.74
C GLN A 486 -17.44 18.28 -30.12
N GLU A 487 -18.45 18.08 -30.96
CA GLU A 487 -19.84 17.90 -30.53
C GLU A 487 -20.08 16.47 -29.99
N VAL A 488 -19.30 16.08 -28.97
CA VAL A 488 -19.45 14.80 -28.27
C VAL A 488 -20.32 14.96 -27.02
N PRO A 489 -21.00 13.88 -26.57
CA PRO A 489 -21.80 13.91 -25.35
C PRO A 489 -20.98 14.40 -24.15
N GLU A 490 -21.59 15.22 -23.29
CA GLU A 490 -20.94 15.81 -22.11
C GLU A 490 -20.30 14.75 -21.21
N LYS A 491 -20.98 13.61 -21.02
CA LYS A 491 -20.46 12.46 -20.27
C LYS A 491 -19.12 11.95 -20.81
N SER A 492 -18.93 11.93 -22.13
CA SER A 492 -17.67 11.49 -22.75
C SER A 492 -16.55 12.49 -22.51
N ARG A 493 -16.84 13.80 -22.55
CA ARG A 493 -15.87 14.85 -22.21
C ARG A 493 -15.46 14.77 -20.74
N GLN A 494 -16.43 14.64 -19.84
CA GLN A 494 -16.19 14.49 -18.41
C GLN A 494 -15.35 13.26 -18.10
N ASN A 495 -15.62 12.12 -18.76
CA ASN A 495 -14.80 10.91 -18.58
C ASN A 495 -13.35 11.09 -19.05
N ALA A 496 -13.12 11.82 -20.15
CA ALA A 496 -11.77 12.08 -20.64
C ALA A 496 -10.98 12.99 -19.67
N TRP A 497 -11.62 14.05 -19.18
CA TRP A 497 -11.03 14.91 -18.17
C TRP A 497 -10.79 14.22 -16.84
N ALA A 498 -11.74 13.38 -16.40
CA ALA A 498 -11.59 12.55 -15.22
C ALA A 498 -10.30 11.73 -15.27
N GLU A 499 -10.03 11.13 -16.43
CA GLU A 499 -8.84 10.32 -16.65
C GLU A 499 -7.56 11.17 -16.71
N ALA A 500 -7.61 12.34 -17.36
CA ALA A 500 -6.50 13.29 -17.37
C ALA A 500 -6.12 13.77 -15.96
N VAL A 501 -7.10 14.14 -15.14
CA VAL A 501 -6.91 14.53 -13.73
C VAL A 501 -6.36 13.37 -12.90
N ARG A 502 -6.91 12.17 -13.07
CA ARG A 502 -6.45 10.98 -12.36
C ARG A 502 -4.97 10.69 -12.63
N LEU A 503 -4.53 10.86 -13.87
CA LEU A 503 -3.16 10.59 -14.29
C LEU A 503 -2.21 11.73 -13.98
N SER A 504 -2.71 12.97 -13.83
CA SER A 504 -1.89 14.15 -13.57
C SER A 504 -1.23 14.13 -12.18
N ILE A 505 -1.82 13.46 -11.19
CA ILE A 505 -1.28 13.32 -9.82
C ILE A 505 0.11 12.68 -9.82
N GLY A 506 0.41 11.80 -10.80
CA GLY A 506 1.73 11.20 -10.99
C GLY A 506 2.76 12.12 -11.66
N SER A 507 2.30 13.24 -12.23
CA SER A 507 3.06 14.17 -13.06
C SER A 507 2.95 15.61 -12.55
N PRO A 508 3.66 15.98 -11.46
CA PRO A 508 3.55 17.31 -10.83
C PRO A 508 3.76 18.49 -11.79
N GLN A 509 4.56 18.31 -12.85
CA GLN A 509 4.91 19.35 -13.82
C GLN A 509 3.69 19.88 -14.59
N ILE A 510 2.71 19.02 -14.88
CA ILE A 510 1.50 19.39 -15.65
C ILE A 510 0.23 19.34 -14.79
N ALA A 511 0.29 18.77 -13.58
CA ALA A 511 -0.84 18.63 -12.67
C ALA A 511 -1.57 19.97 -12.43
N GLY A 512 -0.83 21.04 -12.13
CA GLY A 512 -1.42 22.36 -11.89
C GLY A 512 -2.21 22.89 -13.08
N THR A 513 -1.66 22.77 -14.30
CA THR A 513 -2.35 23.18 -15.53
C THR A 513 -3.60 22.35 -15.79
N ILE A 514 -3.52 21.01 -15.64
CA ILE A 514 -4.66 20.12 -15.84
C ILE A 514 -5.77 20.44 -14.82
N LEU A 515 -5.41 20.57 -13.55
CA LEU A 515 -6.37 20.80 -12.49
C LEU A 515 -7.01 22.19 -12.57
N SER A 516 -6.24 23.23 -12.93
CA SER A 516 -6.77 24.58 -13.13
C SER A 516 -7.74 24.66 -14.31
N HIS A 517 -7.41 24.08 -15.46
CA HIS A 517 -8.36 24.05 -16.58
C HIS A 517 -9.58 23.21 -16.22
N TYR A 518 -9.36 22.10 -15.52
CA TYR A 518 -10.45 21.21 -15.15
C TYR A 518 -11.42 21.84 -14.14
N SER A 519 -10.94 22.64 -13.18
CA SER A 519 -11.83 23.34 -12.24
C SER A 519 -12.80 24.27 -12.97
N ASP A 520 -12.33 24.96 -14.02
CA ASP A 520 -13.17 25.83 -14.84
C ASP A 520 -14.25 25.01 -15.58
N VAL A 521 -13.89 23.85 -16.13
CA VAL A 521 -14.80 22.96 -16.86
C VAL A 521 -15.96 22.45 -15.99
N ILE A 522 -15.71 22.20 -14.69
CA ILE A 522 -16.75 21.72 -13.76
C ILE A 522 -17.39 22.81 -12.91
N GLY A 523 -16.99 24.06 -13.07
CA GLY A 523 -17.47 25.18 -12.25
C GLY A 523 -17.02 25.10 -10.78
N ALA A 524 -15.86 24.52 -10.50
CA ALA A 524 -15.22 24.57 -9.19
C ALA A 524 -14.41 25.86 -9.04
N ILE A 525 -14.33 26.39 -7.82
CA ILE A 525 -13.43 27.49 -7.45
C ILE A 525 -11.97 27.05 -7.64
N PHE A 526 -11.67 25.82 -7.23
CA PHE A 526 -10.37 25.19 -7.44
C PHE A 526 -10.51 23.66 -7.45
N ALA A 527 -9.53 23.02 -8.09
CA ALA A 527 -9.20 21.62 -7.88
C ALA A 527 -7.71 21.55 -7.53
N SER A 528 -7.35 20.99 -6.39
CA SER A 528 -5.96 20.95 -5.91
C SER A 528 -5.54 19.53 -5.53
N PRO A 529 -4.25 19.18 -5.69
CA PRO A 529 -3.74 17.96 -5.12
C PRO A 529 -3.74 18.09 -3.58
N LEU A 530 -4.29 17.10 -2.92
CA LEU A 530 -4.35 17.03 -1.47
C LEU A 530 -3.13 16.27 -0.95
N ASN A 531 -2.28 16.95 -0.18
CA ASN A 531 -1.01 16.45 0.33
C ASN A 531 -1.18 15.50 1.55
N ILE A 532 -1.99 14.46 1.40
CA ILE A 532 -2.18 13.38 2.38
C ILE A 532 -1.48 12.09 1.94
N SER A 533 -1.31 11.17 2.88
CA SER A 533 -0.81 9.82 2.61
C SER A 533 -1.53 9.16 1.44
N PRO A 534 -0.82 8.45 0.54
CA PRO A 534 -1.43 7.57 -0.45
C PRO A 534 -2.34 6.47 0.11
N LYS A 535 -2.28 6.20 1.43
CA LYS A 535 -3.12 5.22 2.14
C LYS A 535 -4.42 5.82 2.68
N THR A 536 -4.47 7.15 2.84
CA THR A 536 -5.66 7.83 3.34
C THR A 536 -6.61 8.06 2.17
N VAL A 537 -7.63 7.22 2.12
CA VAL A 537 -8.69 7.28 1.11
C VAL A 537 -9.90 7.97 1.74
N TYR A 538 -10.50 8.93 1.04
CA TYR A 538 -11.65 9.72 1.52
C TYR A 538 -11.40 10.41 2.87
N PRO A 539 -10.50 11.41 2.89
CA PRO A 539 -10.25 12.20 4.10
C PRO A 539 -11.54 12.84 4.62
N GLN A 540 -11.72 12.81 5.94
CA GLN A 540 -12.79 13.52 6.60
C GLN A 540 -12.37 14.99 6.80
N PHE A 541 -13.21 15.90 6.33
CA PHE A 541 -13.00 17.33 6.52
C PHE A 541 -13.71 17.87 7.76
N LEU A 542 -13.02 18.81 8.40
CA LEU A 542 -13.46 19.59 9.55
C LEU A 542 -13.17 21.06 9.22
N GLY A 543 -13.86 22.01 9.84
CA GLY A 543 -13.70 23.41 9.45
C GLY A 543 -13.93 24.39 10.58
N SER A 544 -13.18 25.49 10.54
CA SER A 544 -13.35 26.65 11.40
C SER A 544 -13.00 27.90 10.62
N LYS A 545 -13.90 28.89 10.63
CA LYS A 545 -13.70 30.19 9.97
C LYS A 545 -13.22 30.00 8.53
N LYS A 546 -11.96 30.32 8.21
CA LYS A 546 -11.39 30.23 6.86
C LYS A 546 -10.51 29.01 6.61
N ASN A 547 -10.34 28.13 7.60
CA ASN A 547 -9.45 26.99 7.51
C ASN A 547 -10.25 25.70 7.41
N LEU A 548 -9.83 24.85 6.47
CA LEU A 548 -10.28 23.47 6.34
C LEU A 548 -9.22 22.57 6.98
N TYR A 549 -9.63 21.58 7.75
CA TYR A 549 -8.75 20.65 8.42
C TYR A 549 -9.07 19.22 8.00
N THR A 550 -8.04 18.38 7.94
CA THR A 550 -8.20 16.93 7.79
C THR A 550 -7.21 16.21 8.69
N VAL A 551 -7.61 15.04 9.17
CA VAL A 551 -6.70 14.12 9.85
C VAL A 551 -6.23 13.08 8.84
N ASP A 552 -4.92 12.81 8.84
CA ASP A 552 -4.30 11.74 8.06
C ASP A 552 -3.83 10.64 9.03
N PRO A 553 -4.65 9.59 9.26
CA PRO A 553 -4.32 8.54 10.21
C PRO A 553 -3.04 7.79 9.87
N ALA A 554 -2.75 7.62 8.58
CA ALA A 554 -1.58 6.88 8.11
C ALA A 554 -0.27 7.59 8.47
N THR A 555 -0.27 8.93 8.53
CA THR A 555 0.90 9.72 8.91
C THR A 555 0.85 10.27 10.33
N GLU A 556 -0.24 10.03 11.05
CA GLU A 556 -0.47 10.55 12.39
C GLU A 556 -0.41 12.09 12.41
N GLN A 557 -0.99 12.74 11.39
CA GLN A 557 -0.95 14.20 11.22
C GLN A 557 -2.35 14.83 11.19
N LEU A 558 -2.44 16.02 11.80
CA LEU A 558 -3.49 17.01 11.52
C LEU A 558 -2.97 17.98 10.45
N ILE A 559 -3.73 18.18 9.38
CA ILE A 559 -3.35 19.01 8.24
C ILE A 559 -4.35 20.16 8.13
N CYS A 560 -3.82 21.38 8.01
CA CYS A 560 -4.59 22.59 7.77
C CYS A 560 -4.44 23.01 6.30
N ILE A 561 -5.57 23.33 5.68
CA ILE A 561 -5.74 23.62 4.26
C ILE A 561 -6.41 24.98 4.14
N ASN A 562 -5.93 25.80 3.22
CA ASN A 562 -6.57 27.05 2.85
C ASN A 562 -7.90 26.74 2.13
N ALA A 563 -9.03 27.15 2.71
CA ALA A 563 -10.34 26.90 2.12
C ALA A 563 -10.58 27.66 0.80
N GLU A 564 -9.82 28.72 0.52
CA GLU A 564 -9.96 29.53 -0.70
C GLU A 564 -9.13 28.96 -1.87
N THR A 565 -8.01 28.30 -1.60
CA THR A 565 -7.06 27.81 -2.65
C THR A 565 -6.88 26.29 -2.67
N GLY A 566 -7.28 25.59 -1.62
CA GLY A 566 -7.04 24.15 -1.47
C GLY A 566 -5.61 23.76 -1.15
N GLU A 567 -4.72 24.74 -0.90
CA GLU A 567 -3.31 24.48 -0.59
C GLU A 567 -3.11 24.15 0.89
N GLN A 568 -2.19 23.23 1.17
CA GLN A 568 -1.78 22.93 2.55
C GLN A 568 -1.04 24.13 3.16
N ARG A 569 -1.51 24.62 4.31
CA ARG A 569 -0.86 25.67 5.11
C ARG A 569 0.21 25.10 6.03
N TRP A 570 -0.14 24.05 6.77
CA TRP A 570 0.78 23.38 7.70
C TRP A 570 0.28 21.96 8.01
N SER A 571 1.16 21.11 8.54
CA SER A 571 0.78 19.84 9.17
C SER A 571 1.45 19.69 10.53
N LYS A 572 0.77 19.05 11.49
CA LYS A 572 1.24 18.81 12.85
C LYS A 572 1.08 17.35 13.21
N HIS A 573 2.11 16.76 13.79
CA HIS A 573 2.03 15.40 14.31
C HIS A 573 1.17 15.36 15.58
N ILE A 574 0.26 14.39 15.66
CA ILE A 574 -0.71 14.25 16.76
C ILE A 574 -0.51 12.98 17.58
N GLY A 575 0.53 12.21 17.29
CA GLY A 575 0.85 10.95 17.96
C GLY A 575 0.06 9.77 17.41
N LYS A 576 0.36 8.57 17.92
CA LYS A 576 -0.17 7.30 17.41
C LYS A 576 -1.68 7.26 17.43
N ILE A 577 -2.27 7.28 16.23
CA ILE A 577 -3.70 7.15 16.03
C ILE A 577 -3.99 5.66 15.87
N GLY A 578 -4.83 5.10 16.75
CA GLY A 578 -5.27 3.72 16.59
C GLY A 578 -6.07 3.54 15.29
N ASN A 579 -6.32 2.29 14.88
CA ASN A 579 -7.02 1.99 13.63
C ASN A 579 -8.45 2.59 13.51
N ALA A 580 -9.05 2.99 14.63
CA ALA A 580 -10.36 3.64 14.69
C ALA A 580 -10.34 4.75 15.76
N PRO A 581 -9.77 5.93 15.46
CA PRO A 581 -9.79 7.02 16.42
C PRO A 581 -11.21 7.58 16.57
N VAL A 582 -11.56 7.98 17.78
CA VAL A 582 -12.75 8.80 18.01
C VAL A 582 -12.34 10.24 17.74
N ILE A 583 -12.95 10.84 16.72
CA ILE A 583 -12.74 12.23 16.32
C ILE A 583 -14.07 12.95 16.36
N GLN A 584 -14.10 14.12 16.99
CA GLN A 584 -15.25 15.00 16.98
C GLN A 584 -14.79 16.45 16.86
N SER A 585 -15.55 17.29 16.16
CA SER A 585 -15.23 18.69 15.98
C SER A 585 -16.45 19.58 16.04
N ASP A 586 -16.22 20.85 16.37
CA ASP A 586 -17.15 21.95 16.13
C ASP A 586 -16.40 23.11 15.44
N GLU A 587 -16.99 24.30 15.41
CA GLU A 587 -16.37 25.47 14.76
C GLU A 587 -15.10 25.97 15.46
N ASN A 588 -14.76 25.51 16.67
CA ASN A 588 -13.67 26.08 17.47
C ASN A 588 -12.62 25.05 17.91
N SER A 589 -12.95 23.77 17.98
CA SER A 589 -12.01 22.73 18.40
C SER A 589 -12.17 21.40 17.68
N ILE A 590 -11.07 20.68 17.61
CA ILE A 590 -11.02 19.28 17.18
C ILE A 590 -10.57 18.44 18.37
N VAL A 591 -11.33 17.41 18.69
CA VAL A 591 -11.02 16.46 19.77
C VAL A 591 -10.71 15.11 19.15
N ILE A 592 -9.53 14.57 19.48
CA ILE A 592 -9.02 13.31 18.92
C ILE A 592 -8.56 12.42 20.07
N SER A 593 -8.97 11.15 20.05
CA SER A 593 -8.46 10.14 20.98
C SER A 593 -7.28 9.35 20.40
N THR A 594 -6.22 9.19 21.18
CA THR A 594 -5.05 8.35 20.88
C THR A 594 -4.85 7.33 22.01
N GLY A 595 -5.40 6.12 21.83
CA GLY A 595 -5.36 5.08 22.86
C GLY A 595 -6.12 5.47 24.14
N TYR A 596 -5.38 5.78 25.20
CA TYR A 596 -5.90 6.21 26.51
C TYR A 596 -5.73 7.71 26.76
N GLN A 597 -5.42 8.49 25.71
CA GLN A 597 -5.26 9.93 25.79
C GLN A 597 -6.26 10.64 24.89
N MET A 598 -6.62 11.86 25.29
CA MET A 598 -7.42 12.79 24.51
C MET A 598 -6.60 14.04 24.21
N HIS A 599 -6.58 14.42 22.94
CA HIS A 599 -5.98 15.66 22.45
C HIS A 599 -7.08 16.62 22.05
N VAL A 600 -7.03 17.84 22.57
CA VAL A 600 -7.91 18.94 22.18
C VAL A 600 -7.08 19.95 21.42
N TYR A 601 -7.43 20.15 20.15
CA TYR A 601 -6.86 21.18 19.32
C TYR A 601 -7.79 22.40 19.31
N ASP A 602 -7.30 23.54 19.79
CA ASP A 602 -8.04 24.80 19.78
C ASP A 602 -7.71 25.52 18.46
N MET A 603 -8.70 25.60 17.57
CA MET A 603 -8.55 26.21 16.24
C MET A 603 -8.44 27.74 16.31
N ASN A 604 -8.75 28.36 17.45
CA ASN A 604 -8.57 29.80 17.65
C ASN A 604 -7.14 30.15 18.11
N LYS A 605 -6.49 29.26 18.84
CA LYS A 605 -5.10 29.45 19.32
C LYS A 605 -4.06 28.78 18.43
N ASP A 606 -4.50 28.04 17.41
CA ASP A 606 -3.69 27.20 16.54
C ASP A 606 -2.76 26.23 17.31
N ALA A 607 -3.13 25.81 18.52
CA ALA A 607 -2.29 25.01 19.42
C ALA A 607 -3.01 23.77 19.96
N PHE A 608 -2.23 22.72 20.22
CA PHE A 608 -2.71 21.57 21.01
C PHE A 608 -2.65 21.93 22.49
N ASN A 609 -3.73 21.61 23.19
CA ASN A 609 -3.69 21.54 24.64
C ASN A 609 -2.86 20.33 25.09
N LYS A 610 -2.42 20.36 26.35
CA LYS A 610 -1.74 19.21 26.96
C LYS A 610 -2.65 17.97 26.87
N PRO A 611 -2.14 16.80 26.45
CA PRO A 611 -2.95 15.59 26.38
C PRO A 611 -3.56 15.24 27.74
N LEU A 612 -4.84 14.87 27.74
CA LEU A 612 -5.56 14.47 28.95
C LEU A 612 -5.65 12.94 29.01
N PRO A 613 -5.23 12.31 30.13
CA PRO A 613 -5.40 10.87 30.30
C PRO A 613 -6.88 10.53 30.51
N LEU A 614 -7.33 9.47 29.84
CA LEU A 614 -8.66 8.90 30.00
C LEU A 614 -8.57 7.60 30.83
N PRO A 615 -9.56 7.32 31.70
CA PRO A 615 -9.62 6.09 32.50
C PRO A 615 -9.92 4.83 31.68
N GLY A 616 -10.19 4.99 30.38
CA GLY A 616 -10.39 3.92 29.41
C GLY A 616 -10.30 4.46 28.00
N LYS A 617 -10.24 3.57 27.00
CA LYS A 617 -10.28 3.97 25.59
C LYS A 617 -11.57 4.75 25.31
N ALA A 618 -11.48 5.84 24.57
CA ALA A 618 -12.66 6.61 24.17
C ALA A 618 -13.59 5.76 23.30
N PHE A 619 -14.89 5.88 23.54
CA PHE A 619 -15.96 5.29 22.73
C PHE A 619 -16.66 6.36 21.90
N ASN A 620 -17.01 7.51 22.51
CA ASN A 620 -17.63 8.63 21.81
C ASN A 620 -17.28 9.98 22.47
N PHE A 621 -17.32 11.05 21.68
CA PHE A 621 -17.21 12.43 22.15
C PHE A 621 -18.44 13.25 21.75
N THR A 622 -19.02 13.97 22.71
CA THR A 622 -20.10 14.94 22.47
C THR A 622 -19.61 16.33 22.86
N LEU A 623 -19.68 17.29 21.93
CA LEU A 623 -19.32 18.68 22.17
C LEU A 623 -20.59 19.49 22.45
N SER A 624 -20.63 20.25 23.55
CA SER A 624 -21.75 21.12 23.86
C SER A 624 -21.33 22.32 24.71
N GLY A 625 -21.40 23.51 24.12
CA GLY A 625 -20.91 24.75 24.73
C GLY A 625 -19.41 24.67 25.04
N ASP A 626 -19.01 25.10 26.24
CA ASP A 626 -17.61 25.05 26.71
C ASP A 626 -17.19 23.67 27.26
N ASN A 627 -18.00 22.62 27.07
CA ASN A 627 -17.73 21.29 27.63
C ASN A 627 -17.59 20.20 26.56
N ILE A 628 -16.70 19.25 26.82
CA ILE A 628 -16.55 17.99 26.10
C ILE A 628 -17.06 16.87 27.03
N TYR A 629 -17.94 16.02 26.51
CA TYR A 629 -18.36 14.80 27.17
C TYR A 629 -17.69 13.61 26.50
N ALA A 630 -16.89 12.86 27.25
CA ALA A 630 -16.19 11.69 26.77
C ALA A 630 -16.77 10.44 27.42
N SER A 631 -17.34 9.53 26.61
CA SER A 631 -17.69 8.19 27.07
C SER A 631 -16.59 7.20 26.70
N THR A 632 -16.34 6.22 27.56
CA THR A 632 -15.28 5.23 27.37
C THR A 632 -15.82 3.80 27.23
N TRP A 633 -15.02 2.92 26.66
CA TRP A 633 -15.36 1.51 26.48
C TRP A 633 -15.63 0.76 27.79
N ASN A 634 -15.01 1.17 28.90
CA ASN A 634 -15.22 0.60 30.23
C ASN A 634 -16.30 1.32 31.05
N GLY A 635 -17.13 2.15 30.41
CA GLY A 635 -18.34 2.71 31.01
C GLY A 635 -18.14 3.96 31.87
N PHE A 636 -17.05 4.70 31.69
CA PHE A 636 -16.87 6.02 32.31
C PHE A 636 -17.46 7.12 31.42
N LEU A 637 -18.06 8.13 32.06
CA LEU A 637 -18.40 9.42 31.50
C LEU A 637 -17.55 10.51 32.16
N LEU A 638 -16.92 11.34 31.34
CA LEU A 638 -16.16 12.50 31.79
C LEU A 638 -16.79 13.77 31.23
N LYS A 639 -16.90 14.80 32.06
CA LYS A 639 -17.17 16.17 31.64
C LYS A 639 -15.87 16.97 31.75
N ILE A 640 -15.45 17.56 30.65
CA ILE A 640 -14.15 18.22 30.51
C ILE A 640 -14.39 19.65 30.04
N SER A 641 -13.79 20.62 30.74
CA SER A 641 -13.83 22.02 30.36
C SER A 641 -12.87 22.27 29.19
N ARG A 642 -13.35 22.93 28.13
CA ARG A 642 -12.55 23.27 26.94
C ARG A 642 -11.60 24.43 27.23
N SER A 643 -12.08 25.45 27.95
CA SER A 643 -11.32 26.64 28.29
C SER A 643 -10.10 26.34 29.17
N SER A 644 -10.27 25.48 30.18
CA SER A 644 -9.19 25.09 31.11
C SER A 644 -8.51 23.76 30.78
N ASN A 645 -9.04 22.99 29.83
CA ASN A 645 -8.58 21.64 29.48
C ASN A 645 -8.39 20.76 30.73
N SER A 646 -9.41 20.75 31.59
CA SER A 646 -9.40 20.00 32.86
C SER A 646 -10.69 19.19 33.03
N ILE A 647 -10.58 18.04 33.68
CA ILE A 647 -11.74 17.21 34.02
C ILE A 647 -12.52 17.94 35.13
N ILE A 648 -13.77 18.29 34.85
CA ILE A 648 -14.70 18.87 35.84
C ILE A 648 -15.19 17.76 36.77
N TRP A 649 -15.65 16.65 36.18
CA TRP A 649 -15.99 15.43 36.91
C TRP A 649 -15.84 14.18 36.03
N SER A 650 -15.69 13.03 36.68
CA SER A 650 -15.63 11.70 36.05
C SER A 650 -16.47 10.72 36.87
N ARG A 651 -17.29 9.92 36.20
CA ARG A 651 -18.22 8.95 36.82
C ARG A 651 -18.21 7.65 36.04
N LYS A 652 -18.15 6.53 36.76
CA LYS A 652 -18.46 5.23 36.17
C LYS A 652 -19.98 5.06 36.17
N VAL A 653 -20.58 5.07 35.00
CA VAL A 653 -22.04 5.08 34.81
C VAL A 653 -22.57 3.72 34.35
N TYR A 654 -21.75 2.98 33.60
CA TYR A 654 -22.05 1.62 33.15
C TYR A 654 -20.81 0.71 33.31
N SER A 655 -20.99 -0.58 33.05
CA SER A 655 -19.90 -1.56 32.89
C SER A 655 -19.45 -1.73 31.44
N MET A 656 -20.11 -1.05 30.50
CA MET A 656 -19.95 -1.21 29.05
C MET A 656 -20.03 0.16 28.33
N PRO A 657 -19.73 0.23 27.02
CA PRO A 657 -19.81 1.47 26.26
C PRO A 657 -21.24 1.99 26.14
N PHE A 658 -21.39 3.30 25.94
CA PHE A 658 -22.68 3.97 25.87
C PHE A 658 -22.60 5.29 25.09
N HIS A 659 -23.73 5.68 24.50
CA HIS A 659 -23.91 6.97 23.84
C HIS A 659 -24.38 8.04 24.84
N VAL A 660 -24.07 9.30 24.53
CA VAL A 660 -24.40 10.48 25.34
C VAL A 660 -25.03 11.54 24.42
N VAL A 661 -26.16 12.08 24.86
CA VAL A 661 -26.80 13.27 24.25
C VAL A 661 -27.09 14.27 25.37
N LYS A 662 -26.72 15.55 25.16
CA LYS A 662 -27.04 16.62 26.11
C LYS A 662 -28.39 17.25 25.75
N GLN A 663 -29.29 17.31 26.73
CA GLN A 663 -30.60 17.97 26.63
C GLN A 663 -30.75 18.99 27.76
N ASN A 664 -30.56 20.27 27.44
CA ASN A 664 -30.62 21.38 28.40
C ASN A 664 -29.70 21.15 29.62
N ARG A 665 -30.28 20.91 30.82
CA ARG A 665 -29.57 20.70 32.10
C ARG A 665 -29.26 19.22 32.40
N ASN A 666 -29.69 18.30 31.54
CA ASN A 666 -29.55 16.87 31.76
C ASN A 666 -28.74 16.21 30.64
N LEU A 667 -28.08 15.11 30.97
CA LEU A 667 -27.43 14.21 30.03
C LEU A 667 -28.28 12.96 29.91
N GLN A 668 -28.65 12.60 28.69
CA GLN A 668 -29.32 11.33 28.41
C GLN A 668 -28.29 10.34 27.90
N LEU A 669 -28.24 9.18 28.55
CA LEU A 669 -27.31 8.11 28.28
C LEU A 669 -28.06 6.88 27.79
N CYS A 670 -27.45 6.13 26.89
CA CYS A 670 -27.94 4.81 26.49
C CYS A 670 -26.76 3.86 26.30
N ASN A 671 -26.72 2.77 27.07
CA ASN A 671 -25.74 1.71 26.83
C ASN A 671 -26.13 0.86 25.61
N LEU A 672 -25.19 0.02 25.16
CA LEU A 672 -25.40 -0.84 23.98
C LEU A 672 -26.47 -1.91 24.18
N ASP A 673 -26.86 -2.23 25.42
CA ASP A 673 -27.93 -3.17 25.77
C ASP A 673 -29.32 -2.49 25.87
N GLY A 674 -29.41 -1.20 25.55
CA GLY A 674 -30.66 -0.44 25.54
C GLY A 674 -31.11 0.09 26.90
N GLU A 675 -30.26 0.05 27.93
CA GLU A 675 -30.52 0.73 29.20
C GLU A 675 -30.28 2.24 29.06
N LEU A 676 -31.32 3.01 29.36
CA LEU A 676 -31.36 4.46 29.33
C LEU A 676 -31.25 5.01 30.75
N MET A 677 -30.45 6.06 30.93
CA MET A 677 -30.31 6.76 32.21
C MET A 677 -30.23 8.27 31.97
N ARG A 678 -30.74 9.07 32.93
CA ARG A 678 -30.54 10.52 32.92
C ARG A 678 -29.62 10.95 34.05
N LEU A 679 -28.65 11.80 33.74
CA LEU A 679 -27.76 12.42 34.72
C LEU A 679 -28.00 13.93 34.76
N ASN A 680 -27.76 14.52 35.93
CA ASN A 680 -27.63 15.96 36.05
C ASN A 680 -26.26 16.40 35.51
N ASP A 681 -26.24 17.37 34.59
CA ASP A 681 -25.02 17.84 33.93
C ASP A 681 -24.02 18.51 34.91
N ASP A 682 -24.51 19.13 35.98
CA ASP A 682 -23.68 19.90 36.91
C ASP A 682 -22.79 18.99 37.78
N ASN A 683 -23.33 17.87 38.26
CA ASN A 683 -22.66 17.01 39.24
C ASN A 683 -22.42 15.56 38.76
N GLY A 684 -22.99 15.17 37.62
CA GLY A 684 -22.86 13.84 37.04
C GLY A 684 -23.60 12.74 37.80
N PHE A 685 -24.50 13.07 38.74
CA PHE A 685 -25.29 12.08 39.47
C PHE A 685 -26.55 11.68 38.71
N ALA A 686 -26.95 10.43 38.89
CA ALA A 686 -28.17 9.89 38.31
C ALA A 686 -29.40 10.56 38.92
N ILE A 687 -30.35 10.91 38.06
CA ILE A 687 -31.65 11.42 38.49
C ILE A 687 -32.50 10.22 38.93
N GLU A 688 -33.10 10.29 40.11
CA GLU A 688 -33.94 9.22 40.65
C GLU A 688 -35.07 8.83 39.68
N ASN A 689 -35.37 7.53 39.61
CA ASN A 689 -36.40 6.96 38.73
C ASN A 689 -36.26 7.31 37.24
N SER A 690 -35.03 7.58 36.76
CA SER A 690 -34.76 7.91 35.36
C SER A 690 -34.29 6.72 34.50
N VAL A 691 -34.12 5.55 35.11
CA VAL A 691 -33.68 4.34 34.41
C VAL A 691 -34.85 3.73 33.65
N ASN A 692 -34.67 3.54 32.36
CA ASN A 692 -35.61 2.84 31.50
C ASN A 692 -34.83 1.83 30.64
N LYS A 693 -35.47 0.79 30.12
CA LYS A 693 -34.81 -0.20 29.28
C LYS A 693 -35.61 -0.47 28.02
N VAL A 694 -34.95 -0.32 26.88
CA VAL A 694 -35.43 -0.83 25.60
C VAL A 694 -34.85 -2.23 25.43
N GLN A 695 -35.70 -3.23 25.17
CA GLN A 695 -35.28 -4.65 25.07
C GLN A 695 -34.63 -4.97 23.71
N VAL A 696 -33.70 -4.14 23.25
CA VAL A 696 -32.91 -4.36 22.03
C VAL A 696 -31.55 -3.71 22.16
N ASN A 697 -30.56 -4.22 21.43
CA ASN A 697 -29.24 -3.62 21.41
C ASN A 697 -29.27 -2.33 20.59
N ILE A 698 -28.62 -1.28 21.10
CA ILE A 698 -28.58 0.05 20.50
C ILE A 698 -27.23 0.27 19.82
N THR A 699 -27.27 0.77 18.59
CA THR A 699 -26.10 1.04 17.75
C THR A 699 -25.81 2.53 17.61
N ALA A 700 -26.82 3.39 17.76
CA ALA A 700 -26.67 4.84 17.75
C ALA A 700 -27.77 5.53 18.57
N MET A 701 -27.44 6.71 19.09
CA MET A 701 -28.37 7.61 19.75
C MET A 701 -28.07 9.04 19.33
N GLU A 702 -29.11 9.76 18.90
CA GLU A 702 -29.04 11.16 18.49
C GLU A 702 -30.22 11.92 19.13
N GLY A 703 -30.08 13.23 19.31
CA GLY A 703 -31.19 14.02 19.81
C GLY A 703 -30.93 15.52 19.83
N ILE A 704 -32.02 16.27 19.74
CA ILE A 704 -32.06 17.72 19.85
C ILE A 704 -33.28 18.11 20.67
N ASP A 705 -33.11 19.09 21.57
CA ASP A 705 -34.16 19.62 22.44
C ASP A 705 -35.00 18.56 23.16
N SER A 706 -36.19 18.25 22.62
CA SER A 706 -37.11 17.25 23.18
C SER A 706 -37.20 15.97 22.35
N THR A 707 -36.52 15.87 21.22
CA THR A 707 -36.56 14.71 20.34
C THR A 707 -35.34 13.84 20.59
N LEU A 708 -35.55 12.60 21.01
CA LEU A 708 -34.52 11.57 21.15
C LEU A 708 -34.80 10.45 20.15
N VAL A 709 -33.75 10.02 19.47
CA VAL A 709 -33.78 8.96 18.48
C VAL A 709 -32.80 7.87 18.87
N LEU A 710 -33.28 6.64 19.02
CA LEU A 710 -32.46 5.44 19.25
C LEU A 710 -32.54 4.54 18.03
N VAL A 711 -31.40 3.98 17.64
CA VAL A 711 -31.28 3.04 16.52
C VAL A 711 -30.88 1.69 17.09
N SER A 712 -31.63 0.64 16.76
CA SER A 712 -31.29 -0.72 17.16
C SER A 712 -30.47 -1.48 16.12
N SER A 713 -29.81 -2.54 16.57
CA SER A 713 -29.18 -3.56 15.70
C SER A 713 -30.20 -4.37 14.88
N THR A 714 -31.49 -4.27 15.22
CA THR A 714 -32.61 -4.94 14.55
C THR A 714 -33.35 -4.04 13.57
N ASN A 715 -32.68 -2.98 13.10
CA ASN A 715 -33.20 -2.00 12.13
C ASN A 715 -34.43 -1.23 12.63
N LYS A 716 -34.62 -1.12 13.94
CA LYS A 716 -35.72 -0.34 14.53
C LYS A 716 -35.25 1.03 14.95
N LEU A 717 -36.06 2.03 14.61
CA LEU A 717 -35.93 3.40 15.07
C LEU A 717 -36.92 3.63 16.21
N PHE A 718 -36.44 4.10 17.37
CA PHE A 718 -37.29 4.50 18.48
C PHE A 718 -37.26 6.01 18.61
N LEU A 719 -38.43 6.63 18.47
CA LEU A 719 -38.61 8.07 18.58
C LEU A 719 -39.28 8.37 19.91
N GLN A 720 -38.58 9.13 20.75
CA GLN A 720 -39.08 9.52 22.05
C GLN A 720 -39.11 11.04 22.17
N ASN A 721 -40.27 11.57 22.56
CA ASN A 721 -40.38 12.96 22.98
C ASN A 721 -40.10 13.03 24.50
N THR A 722 -39.04 13.71 24.91
CA THR A 722 -38.61 13.76 26.31
C THR A 722 -39.44 14.70 27.18
N LYS A 723 -40.29 15.55 26.58
CA LYS A 723 -41.27 16.41 27.29
C LYS A 723 -42.57 15.67 27.64
N HIS A 724 -42.97 14.68 26.85
CA HIS A 724 -44.20 13.91 27.07
C HIS A 724 -43.87 12.52 27.60
N LYS A 725 -43.91 12.35 28.94
CA LYS A 725 -43.65 11.05 29.59
C LYS A 725 -44.69 9.97 29.25
N ASP A 726 -45.89 10.37 28.83
CA ASP A 726 -47.04 9.48 28.65
C ASP A 726 -47.16 8.89 27.23
N PHE A 727 -46.27 9.28 26.30
CA PHE A 727 -46.28 8.72 24.94
C PHE A 727 -45.35 7.51 24.85
N SER A 728 -45.90 6.37 24.44
CA SER A 728 -45.09 5.22 24.02
C SER A 728 -44.16 5.65 22.89
N PRO A 729 -42.87 5.29 22.94
CA PRO A 729 -41.95 5.67 21.88
C PRO A 729 -42.45 5.13 20.55
N THR A 730 -42.50 5.99 19.53
CA THR A 730 -42.89 5.56 18.19
C THR A 730 -41.80 4.65 17.64
N GLN A 731 -42.18 3.45 17.20
CA GLN A 731 -41.26 2.46 16.65
C GLN A 731 -41.45 2.38 15.15
N VAL A 732 -40.37 2.58 14.39
CA VAL A 732 -40.38 2.43 12.94
C VAL A 732 -39.39 1.32 12.58
N LEU A 733 -39.87 0.26 11.94
CA LEU A 733 -39.03 -0.83 11.43
C LEU A 733 -38.54 -0.47 10.02
N MET A 734 -37.23 -0.51 9.81
CA MET A 734 -36.62 -0.27 8.50
C MET A 734 -36.37 -1.59 7.76
N GLU A 735 -36.54 -1.57 6.44
CA GLU A 735 -36.31 -2.72 5.56
C GLU A 735 -34.83 -3.14 5.52
N TYR A 736 -33.92 -2.18 5.63
CA TYR A 736 -32.47 -2.39 5.57
C TYR A 736 -31.77 -1.82 6.81
N PRO A 737 -30.54 -2.29 7.12
CA PRO A 737 -29.75 -1.75 8.22
C PRO A 737 -29.53 -0.25 8.13
N ILE A 738 -29.73 0.43 9.26
CA ILE A 738 -29.49 1.87 9.40
C ILE A 738 -27.97 2.09 9.49
N VAL A 739 -27.41 2.85 8.54
CA VAL A 739 -25.98 3.17 8.47
C VAL A 739 -25.69 4.48 9.21
N SER A 740 -26.58 5.46 9.08
CA SER A 740 -26.44 6.74 9.77
C SER A 740 -27.79 7.37 10.06
N THR A 741 -27.83 8.18 11.11
CA THR A 741 -29.01 8.96 11.50
C THR A 741 -28.55 10.34 11.94
N GLN A 742 -29.35 11.36 11.64
CA GLN A 742 -29.09 12.73 12.09
C GLN A 742 -30.42 13.41 12.40
N VAL A 743 -30.47 14.12 13.53
CA VAL A 743 -31.62 14.92 13.95
C VAL A 743 -31.24 16.38 13.77
N PHE A 744 -32.08 17.15 13.10
CA PHE A 744 -31.84 18.57 12.83
C PHE A 744 -33.15 19.34 12.83
N ARG A 745 -33.05 20.67 12.97
CA ARG A 745 -34.20 21.57 12.94
C ARG A 745 -34.33 22.22 11.57
N ASP A 746 -35.53 22.18 11.00
CA ASP A 746 -35.89 22.84 9.75
C ASP A 746 -37.23 23.54 9.93
N GLN A 747 -37.28 24.86 9.68
CA GLN A 747 -38.49 25.68 9.86
C GLN A 747 -39.18 25.52 11.23
N ASN A 748 -38.39 25.45 12.31
CA ASN A 748 -38.84 25.21 13.70
C ASN A 748 -39.41 23.82 14.01
N GLU A 749 -39.28 22.86 13.10
CA GLU A 749 -39.64 21.47 13.34
C GLU A 749 -38.40 20.58 13.41
N ASP A 750 -38.40 19.65 14.36
CA ASP A 750 -37.36 18.63 14.45
C ASP A 750 -37.64 17.56 13.37
N LYS A 751 -36.64 17.29 12.53
CA LYS A 751 -36.68 16.28 11.47
C LYS A 751 -35.54 15.30 11.63
N ILE A 752 -35.74 14.11 11.09
CA ILE A 752 -34.84 12.98 11.25
C ILE A 752 -34.49 12.47 9.86
N ILE A 753 -33.23 12.58 9.47
CA ILE A 753 -32.73 11.98 8.23
C ILE A 753 -31.97 10.71 8.55
N ILE A 754 -32.28 9.67 7.78
CA ILE A 754 -31.78 8.30 7.99
C ILE A 754 -31.25 7.80 6.67
N SER A 755 -30.11 7.12 6.72
CA SER A 755 -29.54 6.46 5.56
C SER A 755 -29.34 4.99 5.83
N LEU A 756 -29.71 4.18 4.85
CA LEU A 756 -29.74 2.73 4.96
C LEU A 756 -28.63 2.06 4.15
N ALA A 757 -28.39 0.78 4.40
CA ALA A 757 -27.35 -0.01 3.74
C ALA A 757 -27.60 -0.24 2.23
N ASP A 758 -28.85 -0.14 1.78
CA ASP A 758 -29.23 -0.16 0.35
C ASP A 758 -29.07 1.22 -0.31
N GLN A 759 -28.48 2.20 0.39
CA GLN A 759 -28.30 3.59 -0.04
C GLN A 759 -29.60 4.39 -0.15
N SER A 760 -30.71 3.89 0.41
CA SER A 760 -31.90 4.69 0.61
C SER A 760 -31.66 5.78 1.64
N ILE A 761 -32.15 6.99 1.35
CA ILE A 761 -32.19 8.12 2.29
C ILE A 761 -33.64 8.46 2.55
N LEU A 762 -33.99 8.51 3.83
CA LEU A 762 -35.35 8.71 4.30
C LEU A 762 -35.38 9.96 5.19
N LEU A 763 -36.41 10.77 5.02
CA LEU A 763 -36.70 11.87 5.94
C LEU A 763 -38.00 11.58 6.70
N TYR A 764 -37.93 11.70 8.01
CA TYR A 764 -39.06 11.54 8.92
C TYR A 764 -39.31 12.82 9.71
N SER A 765 -40.56 13.04 10.08
CA SER A 765 -40.92 13.99 11.15
C SER A 765 -40.51 13.45 12.53
N ASN A 766 -40.47 14.32 13.54
CA ASN A 766 -40.21 13.94 14.93
C ASN A 766 -41.24 12.96 15.54
N ILE A 767 -42.41 12.79 14.91
CA ILE A 767 -43.43 11.81 15.29
C ILE A 767 -43.38 10.53 14.45
N GLY A 768 -42.38 10.35 13.58
CA GLY A 768 -42.18 9.13 12.81
C GLY A 768 -43.01 9.02 11.54
N THR A 769 -43.67 10.10 11.10
CA THR A 769 -44.33 10.13 9.78
C THR A 769 -43.26 10.25 8.69
N PRO A 770 -43.20 9.34 7.70
CA PRO A 770 -42.28 9.45 6.57
C PRO A 770 -42.67 10.63 5.68
N LEU A 771 -41.71 11.50 5.39
CA LEU A 771 -41.90 12.69 4.54
C LEU A 771 -41.52 12.39 3.09
N TRP A 772 -40.39 11.73 2.86
CA TRP A 772 -39.99 11.24 1.53
C TRP A 772 -38.89 10.17 1.62
N LYS A 773 -38.69 9.46 0.52
CA LYS A 773 -37.61 8.48 0.28
C LYS A 773 -36.86 8.86 -1.00
N TYR A 774 -35.53 8.85 -0.94
CA TYR A 774 -34.65 8.96 -2.10
C TYR A 774 -33.81 7.70 -2.23
N GLN A 775 -33.73 7.14 -3.44
CA GLN A 775 -32.90 5.97 -3.71
C GLN A 775 -31.55 6.43 -4.27
N GLY A 776 -30.50 6.33 -3.45
CA GLY A 776 -29.12 6.59 -3.87
C GLY A 776 -28.55 5.52 -4.80
N LYS A 777 -27.41 5.85 -5.41
CA LYS A 777 -26.63 5.01 -6.32
C LYS A 777 -25.13 5.21 -6.08
N LYS A 778 -24.42 4.10 -5.86
CA LYS A 778 -22.96 4.03 -5.72
C LYS A 778 -22.38 5.00 -4.66
N SER A 779 -23.17 5.38 -3.67
CA SER A 779 -22.71 6.13 -2.50
C SER A 779 -21.67 5.30 -1.76
N ILE A 780 -20.58 5.94 -1.39
CA ILE A 780 -19.54 5.35 -0.54
C ILE A 780 -19.80 5.75 0.90
N PHE A 781 -20.27 6.98 1.12
CA PHE A 781 -20.71 7.45 2.42
C PHE A 781 -22.22 7.60 2.42
N SER A 782 -22.83 7.20 3.53
CA SER A 782 -24.29 7.30 3.67
C SER A 782 -24.70 8.45 4.57
N LYS A 783 -23.80 9.12 5.30
CA LYS A 783 -24.16 10.21 6.22
C LYS A 783 -24.30 11.54 5.46
N PRO A 784 -25.51 12.12 5.32
CA PRO A 784 -25.70 13.37 4.60
C PRO A 784 -25.16 14.58 5.38
N PHE A 785 -24.73 15.61 4.66
CA PHE A 785 -24.39 16.91 5.23
C PHE A 785 -25.56 17.88 5.02
N ILE A 786 -26.21 18.30 6.10
CA ILE A 786 -27.36 19.21 6.03
C ILE A 786 -26.90 20.67 6.04
N TYR A 787 -27.25 21.43 5.01
CA TYR A 787 -26.94 22.85 4.91
C TYR A 787 -27.98 23.57 4.03
N ASP A 788 -28.45 24.73 4.48
CA ASP A 788 -29.36 25.61 3.72
C ASP A 788 -30.58 24.88 3.09
N GLY A 789 -31.29 24.11 3.93
CA GLY A 789 -32.48 23.36 3.52
C GLY A 789 -32.21 22.23 2.52
N LYS A 790 -30.95 21.81 2.37
CA LYS A 790 -30.52 20.75 1.45
C LYS A 790 -29.72 19.68 2.19
N ALA A 791 -29.90 18.42 1.80
CA ALA A 791 -29.05 17.31 2.21
C ALA A 791 -28.05 17.02 1.10
N TRP A 792 -26.77 17.22 1.37
CA TRP A 792 -25.67 16.96 0.45
C TRP A 792 -25.10 15.56 0.67
N ILE A 793 -24.95 14.81 -0.42
CA ILE A 793 -24.47 13.42 -0.40
C ILE A 793 -23.56 13.13 -1.59
N ASP A 794 -22.62 12.21 -1.41
CA ASP A 794 -21.88 11.61 -2.52
C ASP A 794 -22.74 10.58 -3.27
N GLN A 795 -22.45 10.40 -4.55
CA GLN A 795 -23.09 9.41 -5.44
C GLN A 795 -22.02 8.80 -6.37
N GLY A 796 -20.94 8.28 -5.78
CA GLY A 796 -19.84 7.68 -6.53
C GLY A 796 -18.93 8.74 -7.16
N SER A 797 -19.30 9.33 -8.29
CA SER A 797 -18.49 10.33 -9.03
C SER A 797 -19.09 11.73 -9.03
N GLU A 798 -20.11 11.95 -8.22
CA GLU A 798 -20.86 13.19 -8.16
C GLU A 798 -21.22 13.50 -6.69
N VAL A 799 -21.43 14.77 -6.39
CA VAL A 799 -22.04 15.24 -5.14
C VAL A 799 -23.38 15.87 -5.51
N ILE A 800 -24.46 15.43 -4.87
CA ILE A 800 -25.81 15.94 -5.15
C ILE A 800 -26.42 16.60 -3.92
N ALA A 801 -27.29 17.58 -4.16
CA ALA A 801 -28.14 18.19 -3.15
C ALA A 801 -29.58 17.69 -3.30
N LEU A 802 -30.11 17.12 -2.22
CA LEU A 802 -31.54 16.81 -2.09
C LEU A 802 -32.23 17.95 -1.37
N SER A 803 -33.34 18.44 -1.90
CA SER A 803 -34.19 19.38 -1.17
C SER A 803 -34.82 18.70 0.05
N ILE A 804 -34.61 19.23 1.26
CA ILE A 804 -35.27 18.70 2.48
C ILE A 804 -36.79 18.75 2.37
N LYS A 805 -37.34 19.70 1.61
CA LYS A 805 -38.78 19.83 1.39
C LYS A 805 -39.38 18.73 0.52
N THR A 806 -38.64 18.25 -0.49
CA THR A 806 -39.22 17.39 -1.55
C THR A 806 -38.52 16.06 -1.78
N GLY A 807 -37.31 15.87 -1.24
CA GLY A 807 -36.47 14.70 -1.52
C GLY A 807 -35.93 14.64 -2.95
N LYS A 808 -36.16 15.66 -3.78
CA LYS A 808 -35.70 15.72 -5.18
C LYS A 808 -34.30 16.32 -5.27
N VAL A 809 -33.53 15.85 -6.25
CA VAL A 809 -32.23 16.43 -6.61
C VAL A 809 -32.43 17.84 -7.15
N VAL A 810 -31.78 18.83 -6.54
CA VAL A 810 -31.85 20.25 -6.94
C VAL A 810 -30.52 20.79 -7.46
N LYS A 811 -29.41 20.11 -7.16
CA LYS A 811 -28.06 20.48 -7.63
C LYS A 811 -27.20 19.23 -7.74
N THR A 812 -26.29 19.24 -8.71
CA THR A 812 -25.28 18.20 -8.91
C THR A 812 -23.94 18.87 -9.21
N PHE A 813 -22.87 18.36 -8.60
CA PHE A 813 -21.48 18.69 -8.90
C PHE A 813 -20.74 17.43 -9.30
N ASN A 814 -19.93 17.50 -10.36
CA ASN A 814 -19.17 16.35 -10.85
C ASN A 814 -17.79 16.31 -10.19
N THR A 815 -17.45 15.18 -9.57
CA THR A 815 -16.17 14.95 -8.89
C THR A 815 -15.55 13.65 -9.41
N PRO A 816 -14.86 13.70 -10.55
CA PRO A 816 -14.31 12.49 -11.12
C PRO A 816 -13.16 11.93 -10.31
N GLY A 817 -12.95 10.62 -10.47
CA GLY A 817 -12.10 9.84 -9.58
C GLY A 817 -12.80 9.43 -8.29
N GLY A 818 -13.93 10.06 -7.94
CA GLY A 818 -14.79 9.71 -6.81
C GLY A 818 -15.14 10.93 -5.97
N ALA A 819 -16.34 10.92 -5.37
CA ALA A 819 -16.77 11.85 -4.35
C ALA A 819 -16.48 11.27 -2.96
N GLY A 820 -15.91 12.08 -2.08
CA GLY A 820 -15.85 11.81 -0.64
C GLY A 820 -17.00 12.51 0.09
N THR A 821 -17.08 12.31 1.40
CA THR A 821 -18.05 12.97 2.27
C THR A 821 -18.05 14.48 2.02
N PRO A 822 -19.19 15.08 1.61
CA PRO A 822 -19.26 16.51 1.38
C PRO A 822 -19.13 17.29 2.70
N PHE A 823 -18.44 18.42 2.65
CA PHE A 823 -18.29 19.33 3.79
C PHE A 823 -18.48 20.76 3.31
N ILE A 824 -19.27 21.57 4.02
CA ILE A 824 -19.54 22.95 3.60
C ILE A 824 -18.96 23.93 4.62
N LEU A 825 -18.18 24.89 4.14
CA LEU A 825 -17.60 25.98 4.92
C LEU A 825 -17.66 27.26 4.10
N ASN A 826 -18.14 28.36 4.68
CA ASN A 826 -18.27 29.67 4.04
C ASN A 826 -18.90 29.63 2.62
N HIS A 827 -20.07 29.00 2.48
CA HIS A 827 -20.76 28.85 1.18
C HIS A 827 -19.94 28.14 0.10
N THR A 828 -18.92 27.36 0.49
CA THR A 828 -18.14 26.52 -0.42
C THR A 828 -18.31 25.06 -0.01
N LEU A 829 -18.63 24.21 -0.99
CA LEU A 829 -18.69 22.76 -0.81
C LEU A 829 -17.33 22.15 -1.14
N PHE A 830 -16.78 21.43 -0.17
CA PHE A 830 -15.56 20.66 -0.28
C PHE A 830 -15.87 19.19 -0.44
N SER A 831 -15.19 18.53 -1.38
CA SER A 831 -15.20 17.08 -1.51
C SER A 831 -13.83 16.62 -1.99
N ALA A 832 -13.35 15.49 -1.46
CA ALA A 832 -12.09 14.91 -1.90
C ALA A 832 -12.30 13.56 -2.56
N SER A 833 -11.56 13.34 -3.65
CA SER A 833 -11.54 12.06 -4.33
C SER A 833 -10.64 11.06 -3.61
N PRO A 834 -10.84 9.74 -3.82
CA PRO A 834 -9.91 8.70 -3.36
C PRO A 834 -8.53 8.82 -4.02
N LYS A 835 -8.40 9.69 -5.04
CA LYS A 835 -7.16 10.02 -5.73
C LYS A 835 -6.48 11.25 -5.14
N ARG A 836 -6.92 11.72 -3.96
CA ARG A 836 -6.30 12.85 -3.26
C ARG A 836 -6.36 14.13 -4.09
N VAL A 837 -7.50 14.37 -4.74
CA VAL A 837 -7.83 15.68 -5.33
C VAL A 837 -8.90 16.30 -4.46
N LEU A 838 -8.67 17.52 -3.98
CA LEU A 838 -9.65 18.32 -3.27
C LEU A 838 -10.35 19.25 -4.25
N TYR A 839 -11.67 19.21 -4.26
CA TYR A 839 -12.53 20.11 -5.02
C TYR A 839 -13.17 21.12 -4.07
N GLY A 840 -13.25 22.39 -4.48
CA GLY A 840 -14.05 23.43 -3.83
C GLY A 840 -15.08 23.98 -4.81
N PHE A 841 -16.38 23.82 -4.54
CA PHE A 841 -17.47 24.32 -5.38
C PHE A 841 -18.19 25.50 -4.72
N PRO A 842 -18.54 26.56 -5.48
CA PRO A 842 -19.35 27.65 -4.94
C PRO A 842 -20.82 27.19 -4.79
N LEU A 843 -21.48 27.55 -3.69
CA LEU A 843 -22.89 27.24 -3.42
C LEU A 843 -23.85 28.37 -3.73
#